data_AF-A0AAN6S8X0-F1
#
_entry.id   AF-A0AAN6S8X0-F1
#
_cell.length_a   1.000
_cell.length_b   1.000
_cell.length_c   1.000
_cell.angle_alpha   90.00
_cell.angle_beta   90.00
_cell.angle_gamma   90.00
#
_symmetry.space_group_name_H-M   'P 1'
#
loop_
_entity.id
_entity.type
_entity.pdbx_description
1 polymer ?
#
loop_
_entity_poly.entity_id
_entity_poly.type
_entity_poly.pdbx_seq_one_letter_code
_entity_poly.pdbx_strand_id
1 'polypeptide(L)'
;MQLLSGLLPATLLPILVLSVSAGSVATRVGDINGAREGRGPLREAAIEAAVIKQRMLPNAPSGDYAPTTVPCSAGSGRPTIRKASGLSRNETEWLATRRKSTVEPMLDLLKRANISDFDVTTYINNAANNVSALPNIAIAVSGGGYRALLNGAGFVAAADCRTAGTTDKGGIGGLLQASTYLAGLSGGGWLVGSIYANNFSTVTDLRDGSPGSNVWQFDNPIFTGPKESGISIVNTASYWYDIYDQVSHKSDAGFETTITDYWGRALSYQLINATDGGPAYTFSSISLTPSFSGGQTPFPILVADGRAPGTEIVSLNATVYEFNPYEMGSFDPTTYGFAPVEYLGSNFTAGTVPSNGHCVRGFDQAGFVMGTSSSLFNTFLLNNVSTQSAASDIPSLVVDALEAVLKDLGQNNEDIAQYTPNPFYEFNNETNYSAGTMRLDLVDGGEDLQNIPLHPLTQPVREVDVIFAVDSSADTDVNWPNGTAMRATYDRSLSPIANGTLFPPVPDANTFINLGLNNRPTFFGCDPNNFTLKDGQRAPPLVVYVPNAPYTAMSNVSTFTLEYSDAQRNDIIQNGLNAGSQGNSTLDAQWPTCVACAILNRSLGRTGTAIPQACKDCFERYCWNGTLDDVDKGPYRPTFKIANGTTTTSTTTTGAASRSPAGLFWAVAIIAGLWILAP
;
A
#
# COMPACT_ATOMS: atom_id res chain seq x y z
N MET A 1 44.86 59.73 25.63
CA MET A 1 45.18 60.24 24.29
C MET A 1 44.06 59.77 23.37
N GLN A 2 43.12 60.60 22.90
CA GLN A 2 43.22 61.77 21.98
C GLN A 2 43.56 61.35 20.53
N LEU A 3 42.61 61.43 19.58
CA LEU A 3 42.36 62.51 18.57
C LEU A 3 43.12 62.24 17.24
N LEU A 4 42.66 62.46 15.98
CA LEU A 4 41.43 62.90 15.25
C LEU A 4 41.67 62.51 13.74
N SER A 5 40.75 62.49 12.75
CA SER A 5 39.26 62.40 12.66
C SER A 5 38.78 62.38 11.18
N GLY A 6 37.60 61.79 10.91
CA GLY A 6 36.80 62.02 9.69
C GLY A 6 36.94 60.96 8.57
N LEU A 7 36.02 60.89 7.59
CA LEU A 7 34.73 61.59 7.43
C LEU A 7 33.79 60.79 6.50
N LEU A 8 32.47 60.93 6.68
CA LEU A 8 31.40 60.31 5.86
C LEU A 8 31.06 61.21 4.64
N PRO A 9 30.53 60.63 3.53
CA PRO A 9 29.07 60.53 3.39
C PRO A 9 28.59 59.17 2.84
N ALA A 10 27.27 58.96 2.85
CA ALA A 10 26.62 57.69 2.51
C ALA A 10 25.94 57.68 1.13
N THR A 11 25.80 56.49 0.55
CA THR A 11 24.80 56.16 -0.49
C THR A 11 24.06 54.88 -0.10
N LEU A 12 22.73 54.92 -0.11
CA LEU A 12 21.85 53.79 0.15
C LEU A 12 21.27 53.27 -1.17
N LEU A 13 21.30 51.95 -1.38
CA LEU A 13 20.43 51.26 -2.34
C LEU A 13 19.52 50.29 -1.56
N PRO A 14 18.20 50.27 -1.81
CA PRO A 14 17.28 49.40 -1.10
C PRO A 14 17.24 47.98 -1.70
N ILE A 15 17.20 46.96 -0.84
CA ILE A 15 16.80 45.60 -1.22
C ILE A 15 15.27 45.57 -1.30
N LEU A 16 14.73 45.25 -2.48
CA LEU A 16 13.28 45.24 -2.71
C LEU A 16 12.67 43.88 -2.31
N VAL A 17 12.14 43.79 -1.09
CA VAL A 17 11.33 42.63 -0.66
C VAL A 17 9.93 42.77 -1.25
N LEU A 18 9.59 41.93 -2.23
CA LEU A 18 8.26 41.89 -2.84
C LEU A 18 7.36 40.85 -2.17
N SER A 19 6.65 41.28 -1.13
CA SER A 19 5.48 40.56 -0.60
C SER A 19 4.29 40.73 -1.55
N VAL A 20 3.81 39.64 -2.17
CA VAL A 20 2.61 39.67 -3.01
C VAL A 20 1.40 39.21 -2.20
N SER A 21 0.60 40.16 -1.73
CA SER A 21 -0.71 39.89 -1.14
C SER A 21 -1.74 39.52 -2.22
N ALA A 22 -2.56 38.50 -1.97
CA ALA A 22 -3.63 38.11 -2.89
C ALA A 22 -4.72 39.20 -2.98
N GLY A 23 -4.81 39.87 -4.13
CA GLY A 23 -5.81 40.90 -4.41
C GLY A 23 -6.75 40.49 -5.55
N SER A 24 -8.04 40.37 -5.26
CA SER A 24 -9.06 39.95 -6.23
C SER A 24 -9.33 41.03 -7.28
N VAL A 25 -9.19 40.69 -8.57
CA VAL A 25 -9.59 41.57 -9.69
C VAL A 25 -10.43 40.78 -10.69
N ALA A 26 -11.69 41.19 -10.85
CA ALA A 26 -12.56 40.68 -11.91
C ALA A 26 -12.37 41.50 -13.20
N THR A 27 -12.05 40.83 -14.30
CA THR A 27 -11.93 41.46 -15.63
C THR A 27 -13.25 41.39 -16.39
N ARG A 28 -13.67 42.51 -16.98
CA ARG A 28 -14.85 42.58 -17.86
C ARG A 28 -14.51 42.04 -19.25
N VAL A 29 -15.46 41.33 -19.85
CA VAL A 29 -15.47 41.06 -21.29
C VAL A 29 -15.78 42.37 -22.05
N GLY A 30 -15.15 42.55 -23.21
CA GLY A 30 -15.44 43.64 -24.15
C GLY A 30 -15.10 43.22 -25.58
N ASP A 31 -16.06 43.34 -26.48
CA ASP A 31 -15.94 42.90 -27.88
C ASP A 31 -15.02 43.80 -28.72
N ILE A 32 -14.19 43.19 -29.58
CA ILE A 32 -13.67 43.82 -30.80
C ILE A 32 -13.66 42.76 -31.92
N ASN A 33 -14.39 43.01 -33.01
CA ASN A 33 -14.38 42.16 -34.21
C ASN A 33 -13.23 42.57 -35.15
N GLY A 34 -12.46 41.61 -35.70
CA GLY A 34 -11.43 41.94 -36.70
C GLY A 34 -10.53 40.80 -37.21
N ALA A 35 -11.01 40.07 -38.22
CA ALA A 35 -10.26 39.34 -39.27
C ALA A 35 -9.14 38.30 -38.92
N ARG A 36 -9.30 37.11 -39.52
CA ARG A 36 -8.32 36.14 -40.08
C ARG A 36 -6.81 36.40 -39.86
N GLU A 37 -5.94 35.41 -39.60
CA GLU A 37 -5.92 34.06 -40.19
C GLU A 37 -4.99 33.06 -39.45
N GLY A 38 -5.34 31.78 -39.45
CA GLY A 38 -4.44 30.60 -39.34
C GLY A 38 -3.32 30.50 -38.28
N ARG A 39 -3.59 29.82 -37.14
CA ARG A 39 -2.64 28.93 -36.42
C ARG A 39 -3.41 27.87 -35.61
N GLY A 40 -2.87 26.64 -35.56
CA GLY A 40 -3.59 25.44 -35.09
C GLY A 40 -3.46 25.10 -33.59
N PRO A 41 -4.09 24.00 -33.13
CA PRO A 41 -4.40 23.70 -31.71
C PRO A 41 -3.21 23.18 -30.88
N LEU A 42 -1.98 23.62 -31.17
CA LEU A 42 -0.77 23.19 -30.47
C LEU A 42 -0.46 23.99 -29.19
N ARG A 43 -1.33 24.94 -28.80
CA ARG A 43 -1.09 25.83 -27.65
C ARG A 43 -2.00 25.57 -26.44
N GLU A 44 -3.11 24.86 -26.61
CA GLU A 44 -4.00 24.47 -25.51
C GLU A 44 -3.54 23.15 -24.90
N ALA A 45 -3.23 22.13 -25.73
CA ALA A 45 -2.64 20.86 -25.27
C ALA A 45 -1.30 21.03 -24.51
N ALA A 46 -0.55 22.10 -24.79
CA ALA A 46 0.69 22.42 -24.09
C ALA A 46 0.47 23.03 -22.69
N ILE A 47 -0.74 23.46 -22.36
CA ILE A 47 -1.11 24.05 -21.06
C ILE A 47 -1.66 22.98 -20.12
N GLU A 48 -2.41 21.99 -20.62
CA GLU A 48 -2.79 20.80 -19.83
C GLU A 48 -1.57 20.02 -19.33
N ALA A 49 -0.52 19.90 -20.16
CA ALA A 49 0.75 19.26 -19.79
C ALA A 49 1.56 20.01 -18.70
N ALA A 50 1.19 21.24 -18.37
CA ALA A 50 1.89 22.10 -17.42
C ALA A 50 1.07 22.43 -16.15
N VAL A 51 -0.07 21.77 -15.94
CA VAL A 51 -0.69 21.71 -14.61
C VAL A 51 0.27 20.95 -13.69
N ILE A 52 0.83 21.63 -12.70
CA ILE A 52 1.57 20.99 -11.60
C ILE A 52 0.59 20.00 -10.95
N LYS A 53 0.74 18.70 -11.22
CA LYS A 53 -0.06 17.64 -10.59
C LYS A 53 0.16 17.73 -9.08
N GLN A 54 -0.78 18.35 -8.38
CA GLN A 54 -0.67 18.67 -6.96
C GLN A 54 -0.62 17.38 -6.15
N ARG A 55 0.59 16.99 -5.74
CA ARG A 55 0.95 15.80 -4.96
C ARG A 55 0.20 15.76 -3.61
N MET A 56 0.39 14.71 -2.80
CA MET A 56 0.06 14.83 -1.38
C MET A 56 0.80 16.04 -0.77
N LEU A 57 0.24 16.64 0.28
CA LEU A 57 0.67 17.98 0.68
C LEU A 57 1.87 17.93 1.65
N PRO A 58 2.86 18.84 1.50
CA PRO A 58 3.95 19.00 2.46
C PRO A 58 3.44 19.65 3.75
N ASN A 59 2.80 18.84 4.60
CA ASN A 59 1.97 19.29 5.72
C ASN A 59 2.61 19.14 7.11
N ALA A 60 3.83 18.58 7.20
CA ALA A 60 4.65 18.64 8.40
C ALA A 60 4.95 20.12 8.76
N PRO A 61 4.66 20.61 9.99
CA PRO A 61 4.79 22.03 10.31
C PRO A 61 6.21 22.60 10.25
N SER A 62 7.22 21.73 10.35
CA SER A 62 8.64 22.01 10.17
C SER A 62 9.01 22.39 8.73
N GLY A 63 8.24 21.92 7.75
CA GLY A 63 8.65 21.91 6.34
C GLY A 63 9.69 20.83 6.01
N ASP A 64 9.95 19.90 6.94
CA ASP A 64 10.97 18.84 6.84
C ASP A 64 10.49 17.56 7.58
N TYR A 65 11.36 16.57 7.77
CA TYR A 65 11.08 15.28 8.41
C TYR A 65 10.77 15.39 9.92
N ALA A 66 11.31 16.40 10.60
CA ALA A 66 11.17 16.57 12.05
C ALA A 66 9.70 16.77 12.49
N PRO A 67 9.14 15.91 13.36
CA PRO A 67 7.82 16.12 13.94
C PRO A 67 7.80 17.39 14.79
N THR A 68 6.72 18.17 14.73
CA THR A 68 6.64 19.48 15.37
C THR A 68 5.52 19.54 16.41
N THR A 69 5.84 20.08 17.58
CA THR A 69 4.87 20.39 18.64
C THR A 69 3.98 21.57 18.24
N VAL A 70 2.66 21.38 18.30
CA VAL A 70 1.62 22.36 17.95
C VAL A 70 0.57 22.50 19.06
N PRO A 71 -0.16 23.63 19.11
CA PRO A 71 -1.36 23.74 19.94
C PRO A 71 -2.41 22.71 19.51
N CYS A 72 -2.95 21.92 20.45
CA CYS A 72 -4.14 21.10 20.17
C CYS A 72 -5.33 22.01 19.84
N SER A 73 -6.11 21.65 18.82
CA SER A 73 -7.17 22.49 18.25
C SER A 73 -8.31 22.79 19.24
N ALA A 74 -8.32 24.00 19.79
CA ALA A 74 -9.27 24.41 20.84
C ALA A 74 -10.75 24.34 20.44
N GLY A 75 -11.07 24.36 19.13
CA GLY A 75 -12.45 24.35 18.63
C GLY A 75 -13.10 22.97 18.47
N SER A 76 -12.33 21.88 18.48
CA SER A 76 -12.81 20.50 18.24
C SER A 76 -12.86 19.62 19.49
N GLY A 77 -12.36 20.14 20.62
CA GLY A 77 -11.86 19.30 21.71
C GLY A 77 -10.45 18.78 21.43
N ARG A 78 -9.76 18.30 22.47
CA ARG A 78 -8.42 17.71 22.36
C ARG A 78 -8.50 16.31 21.73
N PRO A 79 -7.49 15.86 20.96
CA PRO A 79 -7.48 14.52 20.39
C PRO A 79 -7.65 13.40 21.43
N THR A 80 -8.32 12.34 21.01
CA THR A 80 -8.65 11.14 21.81
C THR A 80 -8.49 9.88 20.98
N ILE A 81 -8.18 8.77 21.65
CA ILE A 81 -8.22 7.44 21.04
C ILE A 81 -9.68 7.01 20.87
N ARG A 82 -10.07 6.67 19.64
CA ARG A 82 -11.40 6.16 19.30
C ARG A 82 -11.45 4.65 19.57
N LYS A 83 -12.46 4.17 20.30
CA LYS A 83 -12.71 2.72 20.45
C LYS A 83 -13.10 2.08 19.10
N ALA A 84 -12.59 0.89 18.81
CA ALA A 84 -12.76 0.19 17.52
C ALA A 84 -14.16 -0.42 17.28
N SER A 85 -15.20 0.01 17.99
CA SER A 85 -16.57 -0.51 17.88
C SER A 85 -17.37 0.04 16.68
N GLY A 86 -16.70 0.28 15.56
CA GLY A 86 -17.23 0.99 14.39
C GLY A 86 -16.12 1.66 13.58
N LEU A 87 -16.48 2.33 12.49
CA LEU A 87 -15.56 3.20 11.73
C LEU A 87 -15.41 4.56 12.42
N SER A 88 -14.40 5.36 12.04
CA SER A 88 -14.37 6.76 12.43
C SER A 88 -15.50 7.56 11.78
N ARG A 89 -15.82 8.70 12.42
CA ARG A 89 -16.71 9.70 11.82
C ARG A 89 -16.20 10.15 10.45
N ASN A 90 -14.88 10.35 10.31
CA ASN A 90 -14.27 10.82 9.07
C ASN A 90 -14.39 9.78 7.95
N GLU A 91 -14.11 8.50 8.21
CA GLU A 91 -14.34 7.42 7.23
C GLU A 91 -15.84 7.32 6.87
N THR A 92 -16.74 7.45 7.85
CA THR A 92 -18.20 7.40 7.65
C THR A 92 -18.71 8.57 6.78
N GLU A 93 -18.29 9.80 7.05
CA GLU A 93 -18.66 10.99 6.28
C GLU A 93 -18.06 10.94 4.87
N TRP A 94 -16.83 10.46 4.72
CA TRP A 94 -16.18 10.24 3.44
C TRP A 94 -16.87 9.16 2.59
N LEU A 95 -17.30 8.05 3.20
CA LEU A 95 -18.04 6.98 2.52
C LEU A 95 -19.37 7.48 1.91
N ALA A 96 -20.03 8.43 2.55
CA ALA A 96 -21.25 9.07 2.03
C ALA A 96 -21.02 9.90 0.75
N THR A 97 -19.76 10.24 0.45
CA THR A 97 -19.32 10.79 -0.85
C THR A 97 -18.82 9.66 -1.76
N ARG A 98 -17.86 8.83 -1.31
CA ARG A 98 -17.25 7.76 -2.12
C ARG A 98 -18.27 6.83 -2.76
N ARG A 99 -19.24 6.32 -1.99
CA ARG A 99 -20.22 5.33 -2.49
C ARG A 99 -21.18 5.89 -3.55
N LYS A 100 -21.23 7.22 -3.75
CA LYS A 100 -21.89 7.86 -4.90
C LYS A 100 -20.94 7.91 -6.10
N SER A 101 -19.70 8.36 -5.89
CA SER A 101 -18.65 8.42 -6.92
C SER A 101 -18.30 7.06 -7.54
N THR A 102 -18.56 5.94 -6.84
CA THR A 102 -18.41 4.58 -7.38
C THR A 102 -19.53 4.16 -8.35
N VAL A 103 -20.70 4.82 -8.38
CA VAL A 103 -21.88 4.35 -9.13
C VAL A 103 -21.66 4.32 -10.64
N GLU A 104 -21.18 5.43 -11.23
CA GLU A 104 -20.97 5.54 -12.67
C GLU A 104 -19.84 4.61 -13.18
N PRO A 105 -18.64 4.56 -12.56
CA PRO A 105 -17.60 3.60 -12.94
C PRO A 105 -18.03 2.13 -12.82
N MET A 106 -18.82 1.80 -11.79
CA MET A 106 -19.35 0.46 -11.59
C MET A 106 -20.40 0.11 -12.64
N LEU A 107 -21.34 1.02 -12.91
CA LEU A 107 -22.36 0.86 -13.95
C LEU A 107 -21.70 0.60 -15.32
N ASP A 108 -20.65 1.35 -15.66
CA ASP A 108 -19.97 1.22 -16.95
C ASP A 108 -19.08 -0.02 -17.05
N LEU A 109 -18.42 -0.44 -15.97
CA LEU A 109 -17.73 -1.73 -15.89
C LEU A 109 -18.70 -2.90 -16.09
N LEU A 110 -19.80 -2.91 -15.34
CA LEU A 110 -20.79 -3.98 -15.38
C LEU A 110 -21.56 -4.02 -16.72
N LYS A 111 -21.79 -2.87 -17.38
CA LYS A 111 -22.30 -2.82 -18.77
C LYS A 111 -21.33 -3.49 -19.75
N ARG A 112 -20.04 -3.15 -19.70
CA ARG A 112 -19.00 -3.74 -20.59
C ARG A 112 -18.88 -5.25 -20.41
N ALA A 113 -19.14 -5.76 -19.21
CA ALA A 113 -19.15 -7.19 -18.90
C ALA A 113 -20.34 -7.96 -19.53
N ASN A 114 -21.39 -7.28 -20.01
CA ASN A 114 -22.45 -7.84 -20.84
C ASN A 114 -23.05 -9.16 -20.29
N ILE A 115 -23.45 -9.17 -19.02
CA ILE A 115 -24.10 -10.32 -18.38
C ILE A 115 -25.43 -10.62 -19.12
N SER A 116 -25.54 -11.82 -19.69
CA SER A 116 -26.75 -12.26 -20.40
C SER A 116 -27.97 -12.29 -19.48
N ASP A 117 -29.11 -11.84 -20.03
CA ASP A 117 -30.43 -11.82 -19.38
C ASP A 117 -30.49 -11.03 -18.05
N PHE A 118 -29.58 -10.08 -17.83
CA PHE A 118 -29.54 -9.24 -16.62
C PHE A 118 -29.42 -7.74 -16.95
N ASP A 119 -30.44 -6.96 -16.62
CA ASP A 119 -30.40 -5.49 -16.76
C ASP A 119 -29.62 -4.83 -15.62
N VAL A 120 -28.29 -4.81 -15.81
CA VAL A 120 -27.33 -4.05 -15.00
C VAL A 120 -27.76 -2.59 -14.79
N THR A 121 -28.34 -1.94 -15.81
CA THR A 121 -28.63 -0.51 -15.76
C THR A 121 -29.80 -0.23 -14.83
N THR A 122 -30.90 -0.97 -14.95
CA THR A 122 -32.02 -0.89 -14.01
C THR A 122 -31.59 -1.31 -12.59
N TYR A 123 -30.79 -2.38 -12.46
CA TYR A 123 -30.33 -2.85 -11.15
C TYR A 123 -29.50 -1.79 -10.39
N ILE A 124 -28.45 -1.26 -11.02
CA ILE A 124 -27.57 -0.27 -10.39
C ILE A 124 -28.29 1.07 -10.18
N ASN A 125 -29.14 1.52 -11.11
CA ASN A 125 -29.89 2.77 -10.93
C ASN A 125 -30.92 2.68 -9.78
N ASN A 126 -31.58 1.53 -9.60
CA ASN A 126 -32.47 1.31 -8.46
C ASN A 126 -31.69 1.30 -7.12
N ALA A 127 -30.46 0.76 -7.12
CA ALA A 127 -29.58 0.77 -5.96
C ALA A 127 -28.86 2.11 -5.72
N ALA A 128 -28.73 2.99 -6.71
CA ALA A 128 -27.91 4.22 -6.63
C ALA A 128 -28.31 5.18 -5.49
N ASN A 129 -29.59 5.21 -5.10
CA ASN A 129 -30.10 6.01 -3.99
C ASN A 129 -30.02 5.28 -2.62
N ASN A 130 -29.58 4.02 -2.59
CA ASN A 130 -29.44 3.18 -1.40
C ASN A 130 -28.05 2.52 -1.39
N VAL A 131 -27.07 3.19 -0.81
CA VAL A 131 -25.66 2.75 -0.79
C VAL A 131 -25.42 1.38 -0.14
N SER A 132 -26.35 0.89 0.69
CA SER A 132 -26.31 -0.46 1.28
C SER A 132 -26.74 -1.56 0.29
N ALA A 133 -27.50 -1.22 -0.76
CA ALA A 133 -27.86 -2.13 -1.85
C ALA A 133 -26.79 -2.18 -2.95
N LEU A 134 -25.96 -1.14 -3.11
CA LEU A 134 -24.83 -1.15 -4.03
C LEU A 134 -23.76 -2.16 -3.60
N PRO A 135 -23.11 -2.87 -4.55
CA PRO A 135 -21.86 -3.60 -4.31
C PRO A 135 -20.80 -2.75 -3.61
N ASN A 136 -20.06 -3.36 -2.70
CA ASN A 136 -18.94 -2.73 -1.99
C ASN A 136 -17.63 -3.46 -2.31
N ILE A 137 -16.80 -2.88 -3.17
CA ILE A 137 -15.62 -3.52 -3.75
C ILE A 137 -14.37 -3.06 -2.99
N ALA A 138 -13.44 -3.98 -2.72
CA ALA A 138 -12.11 -3.68 -2.22
C ALA A 138 -11.02 -4.39 -3.06
N ILE A 139 -9.81 -3.84 -3.04
CA ILE A 139 -8.60 -4.44 -3.60
C ILE A 139 -7.57 -4.58 -2.47
N ALA A 140 -6.86 -5.71 -2.43
CA ALA A 140 -5.75 -5.97 -1.50
C ALA A 140 -4.51 -6.37 -2.30
N VAL A 141 -3.36 -5.76 -2.02
CA VAL A 141 -2.08 -6.07 -2.67
C VAL A 141 -1.09 -6.60 -1.63
N SER A 142 -0.52 -7.78 -1.90
CA SER A 142 0.36 -8.48 -0.97
C SER A 142 1.67 -7.77 -0.68
N GLY A 143 2.39 -8.25 0.34
CA GLY A 143 3.81 -8.00 0.51
C GLY A 143 4.70 -8.82 -0.43
N GLY A 144 6.02 -8.58 -0.33
CA GLY A 144 7.03 -9.19 -1.19
C GLY A 144 7.94 -8.21 -1.96
N GLY A 145 8.25 -7.04 -1.38
CA GLY A 145 9.18 -6.06 -1.96
C GLY A 145 8.79 -5.54 -3.35
N TYR A 146 9.78 -5.18 -4.17
CA TYR A 146 9.51 -4.64 -5.52
C TYR A 146 8.78 -5.63 -6.44
N ARG A 147 8.94 -6.95 -6.25
CA ARG A 147 8.11 -7.95 -6.95
C ARG A 147 6.61 -7.67 -6.72
N ALA A 148 6.22 -7.46 -5.47
CA ALA A 148 4.84 -7.19 -5.10
C ALA A 148 4.36 -5.82 -5.56
N LEU A 149 5.22 -4.78 -5.48
CA LEU A 149 4.94 -3.47 -6.07
C LEU A 149 4.63 -3.61 -7.56
N LEU A 150 5.49 -4.28 -8.33
CA LEU A 150 5.40 -4.35 -9.79
C LEU A 150 4.28 -5.27 -10.29
N ASN A 151 4.10 -6.46 -9.69
CA ASN A 151 3.00 -7.35 -10.05
C ASN A 151 1.64 -6.76 -9.62
N GLY A 152 1.58 -6.16 -8.42
CA GLY A 152 0.43 -5.38 -7.94
C GLY A 152 0.11 -4.18 -8.84
N ALA A 153 1.13 -3.45 -9.29
CA ALA A 153 0.98 -2.34 -10.22
C ALA A 153 0.38 -2.83 -11.55
N GLY A 154 0.77 -4.00 -12.04
CA GLY A 154 0.14 -4.63 -13.18
C GLY A 154 -1.37 -4.83 -13.00
N PHE A 155 -1.79 -5.42 -11.87
CA PHE A 155 -3.23 -5.59 -11.58
C PHE A 155 -3.96 -4.25 -11.46
N VAL A 156 -3.38 -3.28 -10.73
CA VAL A 156 -3.96 -1.94 -10.55
C VAL A 156 -4.08 -1.23 -11.90
N ALA A 157 -3.10 -1.37 -12.80
CA ALA A 157 -3.18 -0.86 -14.16
C ALA A 157 -4.33 -1.48 -14.94
N ALA A 158 -4.50 -2.82 -14.91
CA ALA A 158 -5.62 -3.51 -15.55
C ALA A 158 -7.00 -3.04 -15.04
N ALA A 159 -7.08 -2.70 -13.75
CA ALA A 159 -8.28 -2.24 -13.07
C ALA A 159 -8.57 -0.73 -13.27
N ASP A 160 -7.60 0.07 -13.70
CA ASP A 160 -7.69 1.54 -13.82
C ASP A 160 -8.13 1.97 -15.22
N CYS A 161 -9.32 2.54 -15.36
CA CYS A 161 -9.83 3.01 -16.67
C CYS A 161 -9.00 4.14 -17.31
N ARG A 162 -8.08 4.75 -16.58
CA ARG A 162 -7.13 5.75 -17.09
C ARG A 162 -5.96 5.11 -17.83
N THR A 163 -5.72 3.81 -17.64
CA THR A 163 -4.71 3.04 -18.39
C THR A 163 -5.27 2.68 -19.76
N ALA A 164 -4.58 3.07 -20.84
CA ALA A 164 -5.04 2.88 -22.21
C ALA A 164 -5.35 1.40 -22.53
N GLY A 165 -6.46 1.16 -23.25
CA GLY A 165 -6.92 -0.17 -23.67
C GLY A 165 -7.63 -1.01 -22.59
N THR A 166 -7.62 -0.59 -21.31
CA THR A 166 -8.26 -1.39 -20.22
C THR A 166 -9.79 -1.33 -20.21
N THR A 167 -10.37 -0.36 -20.91
CA THR A 167 -11.82 -0.24 -21.14
C THR A 167 -12.28 -0.92 -22.42
N ASP A 168 -11.37 -1.49 -23.21
CA ASP A 168 -11.71 -2.19 -24.45
C ASP A 168 -12.33 -3.56 -24.16
N LYS A 169 -12.82 -4.23 -25.22
CA LYS A 169 -13.43 -5.57 -25.10
C LYS A 169 -12.44 -6.56 -24.49
N GLY A 170 -12.75 -7.05 -23.30
CA GLY A 170 -11.93 -8.01 -22.55
C GLY A 170 -11.10 -7.40 -21.42
N GLY A 171 -11.16 -6.08 -21.22
CA GLY A 171 -10.55 -5.40 -20.08
C GLY A 171 -11.47 -5.26 -18.87
N ILE A 172 -10.89 -4.93 -17.72
CA ILE A 172 -11.58 -4.70 -16.42
C ILE A 172 -11.38 -3.27 -15.90
N GLY A 173 -10.93 -2.36 -16.75
CA GLY A 173 -10.70 -0.95 -16.43
C GLY A 173 -11.97 -0.29 -15.91
N GLY A 174 -11.85 0.42 -14.78
CA GLY A 174 -12.97 0.98 -14.02
C GLY A 174 -13.22 0.24 -12.70
N LEU A 175 -12.65 -0.95 -12.50
CA LEU A 175 -12.70 -1.67 -11.23
C LEU A 175 -12.05 -0.87 -10.09
N LEU A 176 -10.91 -0.21 -10.36
CA LEU A 176 -10.25 0.67 -9.38
C LEU A 176 -11.14 1.86 -9.02
N GLN A 177 -11.75 2.49 -10.03
CA GLN A 177 -12.67 3.63 -9.84
C GLN A 177 -13.96 3.22 -9.12
N ALA A 178 -14.42 1.97 -9.27
CA ALA A 178 -15.56 1.40 -8.55
C ALA A 178 -15.22 0.88 -7.13
N SER A 179 -13.92 0.80 -6.77
CA SER A 179 -13.47 0.26 -5.48
C SER A 179 -13.59 1.26 -4.33
N THR A 180 -14.19 0.85 -3.22
CA THR A 180 -14.27 1.66 -2.00
C THR A 180 -12.93 1.71 -1.28
N TYR A 181 -12.21 0.58 -1.21
CA TYR A 181 -10.95 0.43 -0.46
C TYR A 181 -9.83 -0.13 -1.34
N LEU A 182 -8.59 0.29 -1.08
CA LEU A 182 -7.36 -0.26 -1.65
C LEU A 182 -6.32 -0.44 -0.54
N ALA A 183 -6.10 -1.67 -0.11
CA ALA A 183 -5.16 -2.02 0.95
C ALA A 183 -3.82 -2.55 0.40
N GLY A 184 -2.72 -2.22 1.08
CA GLY A 184 -1.38 -2.73 0.79
C GLY A 184 -0.61 -3.03 2.07
N LEU A 185 0.36 -3.95 1.99
CA LEU A 185 1.38 -4.16 3.03
C LEU A 185 2.73 -4.41 2.38
N SER A 186 3.84 -4.11 3.07
CA SER A 186 5.20 -4.28 2.54
C SER A 186 5.36 -3.66 1.13
N GLY A 187 5.84 -4.42 0.15
CA GLY A 187 5.90 -4.03 -1.26
C GLY A 187 4.55 -3.61 -1.91
N GLY A 188 3.43 -4.21 -1.50
CA GLY A 188 2.09 -3.73 -1.88
C GLY A 188 1.73 -2.42 -1.18
N GLY A 189 2.26 -2.20 0.02
CA GLY A 189 2.19 -0.93 0.73
C GLY A 189 3.00 0.18 0.06
N TRP A 190 4.17 -0.14 -0.53
CA TRP A 190 4.94 0.77 -1.36
C TRP A 190 4.16 1.22 -2.60
N LEU A 191 3.45 0.29 -3.25
CA LEU A 191 2.58 0.60 -4.39
C LEU A 191 1.46 1.57 -3.99
N VAL A 192 0.72 1.26 -2.92
CA VAL A 192 -0.39 2.10 -2.46
C VAL A 192 0.14 3.46 -1.98
N GLY A 193 1.15 3.49 -1.12
CA GLY A 193 1.74 4.74 -0.64
C GLY A 193 2.28 5.61 -1.77
N SER A 194 3.01 5.04 -2.73
CA SER A 194 3.51 5.75 -3.91
C SER A 194 2.39 6.31 -4.79
N ILE A 195 1.32 5.55 -5.06
CA ILE A 195 0.19 6.04 -5.85
C ILE A 195 -0.43 7.29 -5.20
N TYR A 196 -0.75 7.25 -3.91
CA TYR A 196 -1.43 8.38 -3.24
C TYR A 196 -0.48 9.55 -2.94
N ALA A 197 0.80 9.30 -2.63
CA ALA A 197 1.81 10.36 -2.49
C ALA A 197 1.91 11.21 -3.76
N ASN A 198 1.82 10.57 -4.92
CA ASN A 198 1.87 11.19 -6.23
C ASN A 198 0.48 11.56 -6.78
N ASN A 199 -0.45 12.06 -5.94
CA ASN A 199 -1.80 12.49 -6.31
C ASN A 199 -2.64 11.43 -7.04
N PHE A 200 -2.61 10.19 -6.54
CA PHE A 200 -3.30 9.05 -7.14
C PHE A 200 -2.93 8.85 -8.63
N SER A 201 -1.66 9.08 -8.99
CA SER A 201 -1.17 8.92 -10.37
C SER A 201 -1.39 7.50 -10.89
N THR A 202 -1.49 7.36 -12.21
CA THR A 202 -1.63 6.05 -12.85
C THR A 202 -0.33 5.25 -12.72
N VAL A 203 -0.43 3.93 -12.85
CA VAL A 203 0.74 3.05 -12.90
C VAL A 203 1.66 3.39 -14.08
N THR A 204 1.12 3.84 -15.21
CA THR A 204 1.92 4.28 -16.36
C THR A 204 2.66 5.57 -16.08
N ASP A 205 2.01 6.57 -15.47
CA ASP A 205 2.62 7.86 -15.12
C ASP A 205 3.78 7.69 -14.12
N LEU A 206 3.68 6.71 -13.21
CA LEU A 206 4.74 6.40 -12.24
C LEU A 206 5.89 5.63 -12.89
N ARG A 207 5.59 4.58 -13.67
CA ARG A 207 6.58 3.77 -14.39
C ARG A 207 7.40 4.58 -15.40
N ASP A 208 6.74 5.40 -16.20
CA ASP A 208 7.34 6.20 -17.27
C ASP A 208 7.93 7.52 -16.73
N GLY A 209 7.46 7.97 -15.56
CA GLY A 209 8.00 9.09 -14.80
C GLY A 209 7.83 10.46 -15.48
N SER A 210 8.77 11.35 -15.21
CA SER A 210 8.87 12.68 -15.83
C SER A 210 10.35 13.08 -15.94
N PRO A 211 10.75 13.97 -16.87
CA PRO A 211 12.13 14.41 -16.98
C PRO A 211 12.68 14.92 -15.63
N GLY A 212 13.79 14.34 -15.17
CA GLY A 212 14.41 14.66 -13.86
C GLY A 212 13.74 14.03 -12.64
N SER A 213 12.77 13.12 -12.80
CA SER A 213 12.17 12.34 -11.72
C SER A 213 12.69 10.91 -11.68
N ASN A 214 13.09 10.46 -10.49
CA ASN A 214 13.58 9.10 -10.24
C ASN A 214 12.49 8.14 -9.72
N VAL A 215 11.22 8.59 -9.70
CA VAL A 215 10.09 7.74 -9.28
C VAL A 215 10.01 6.47 -10.13
N TRP A 216 9.96 5.33 -9.45
CA TRP A 216 9.96 3.97 -10.01
C TRP A 216 11.15 3.64 -10.95
N GLN A 217 12.22 4.43 -10.91
CA GLN A 217 13.46 4.13 -11.61
C GLN A 217 14.33 3.27 -10.69
N PHE A 218 14.23 1.95 -10.91
CA PHE A 218 14.85 0.91 -10.09
C PHE A 218 16.12 0.32 -10.75
N ASP A 219 16.64 0.97 -11.79
CA ASP A 219 17.89 0.59 -12.48
C ASP A 219 19.15 0.86 -11.64
N ASN A 220 19.00 1.65 -10.57
CA ASN A 220 20.01 1.87 -9.53
C ASN A 220 19.42 1.32 -8.21
N PRO A 221 20.17 0.49 -7.46
CA PRO A 221 19.67 -0.05 -6.21
C PRO A 221 19.53 1.06 -5.17
N ILE A 222 18.54 0.91 -4.29
CA ILE A 222 18.20 1.88 -3.23
C ILE A 222 19.40 2.29 -2.35
N PHE A 223 20.43 1.44 -2.20
CA PHE A 223 21.64 1.76 -1.45
C PHE A 223 22.62 2.71 -2.16
N THR A 224 22.60 2.76 -3.49
CA THR A 224 23.36 3.74 -4.29
C THR A 224 22.64 5.08 -4.35
N GLY A 225 21.33 5.10 -4.07
CA GLY A 225 20.46 6.24 -4.30
C GLY A 225 20.08 6.41 -5.78
N PRO A 226 19.17 7.33 -6.08
CA PRO A 226 18.75 7.62 -7.44
C PRO A 226 19.84 8.36 -8.24
N LYS A 227 19.82 8.19 -9.55
CA LYS A 227 20.89 8.64 -10.46
C LYS A 227 20.72 10.09 -10.91
N GLU A 228 21.29 11.02 -10.14
CA GLU A 228 21.40 12.42 -10.55
C GLU A 228 22.45 12.65 -11.66
N SER A 229 22.35 13.80 -12.35
CA SER A 229 23.29 14.21 -13.39
C SER A 229 24.62 14.67 -12.81
N GLY A 230 25.52 13.73 -12.51
CA GLY A 230 26.80 14.00 -11.84
C GLY A 230 27.80 12.83 -11.92
N ILE A 231 28.70 12.77 -10.94
CA ILE A 231 29.64 11.65 -10.74
C ILE A 231 29.05 10.75 -9.66
N SER A 232 28.71 9.50 -10.01
CA SER A 232 27.86 8.61 -9.19
C SER A 232 28.23 8.53 -7.70
N ILE A 233 29.53 8.43 -7.37
CA ILE A 233 30.00 8.31 -5.98
C ILE A 233 29.67 9.56 -5.15
N VAL A 234 29.75 10.76 -5.76
CA VAL A 234 29.38 12.01 -5.08
C VAL A 234 27.88 12.03 -4.80
N ASN A 235 27.07 11.53 -5.74
CA ASN A 235 25.61 11.47 -5.61
C ASN A 235 25.17 10.50 -4.50
N THR A 236 25.82 9.33 -4.37
CA THR A 236 25.54 8.36 -3.30
C THR A 236 25.95 8.90 -1.93
N ALA A 237 27.07 9.61 -1.85
CA ALA A 237 27.54 10.25 -0.62
C ALA A 237 26.63 11.40 -0.17
N SER A 238 26.11 12.23 -1.10
CA SER A 238 25.12 13.26 -0.75
C SER A 238 23.78 12.64 -0.36
N TYR A 239 23.25 11.70 -1.15
CA TYR A 239 22.00 10.99 -0.87
C TYR A 239 21.93 10.43 0.57
N TRP A 240 22.99 9.75 1.02
CA TRP A 240 23.04 9.23 2.39
C TRP A 240 23.30 10.29 3.45
N TYR A 241 24.02 11.38 3.12
CA TYR A 241 24.13 12.55 4.00
C TYR A 241 22.77 13.22 4.21
N ASP A 242 22.00 13.47 3.14
CA ASP A 242 20.70 14.14 3.18
C ASP A 242 19.67 13.33 3.98
N ILE A 243 19.69 12.00 3.85
CA ILE A 243 18.89 11.10 4.69
C ILE A 243 19.31 11.20 6.16
N TYR A 244 20.62 11.19 6.46
CA TYR A 244 21.13 11.34 7.82
C TYR A 244 20.75 12.69 8.44
N ASP A 245 20.86 13.79 7.69
CA ASP A 245 20.55 15.16 8.12
C ASP A 245 19.06 15.26 8.51
N GLN A 246 18.16 14.78 7.63
CA GLN A 246 16.72 14.71 7.88
C GLN A 246 16.36 13.84 9.09
N VAL A 247 16.98 12.67 9.26
CA VAL A 247 16.72 11.80 10.44
C VAL A 247 17.29 12.42 11.70
N SER A 248 18.44 13.11 11.63
CA SER A 248 19.01 13.82 12.79
C SER A 248 18.12 14.97 13.27
N HIS A 249 17.43 15.69 12.36
CA HIS A 249 16.43 16.68 12.75
C HIS A 249 15.24 16.09 13.54
N LYS A 250 14.89 14.81 13.33
CA LYS A 250 13.87 14.12 14.14
C LYS A 250 14.39 13.80 15.55
N SER A 251 15.64 13.38 15.70
CA SER A 251 16.24 13.16 17.03
C SER A 251 16.50 14.48 17.79
N ASP A 252 16.93 15.53 17.10
CA ASP A 252 17.11 16.88 17.67
C ASP A 252 15.78 17.51 18.12
N ALA A 253 14.67 17.16 17.46
CA ALA A 253 13.31 17.49 17.90
C ALA A 253 12.83 16.67 19.11
N GLY A 254 13.62 15.70 19.59
CA GLY A 254 13.36 14.91 20.79
C GLY A 254 12.54 13.63 20.57
N PHE A 255 12.51 13.09 19.34
CA PHE A 255 11.82 11.84 19.02
C PHE A 255 12.80 10.70 18.73
N GLU A 256 12.49 9.50 19.18
CA GLU A 256 13.29 8.30 18.91
C GLU A 256 13.32 7.98 17.41
N THR A 257 14.51 7.58 16.94
CA THR A 257 14.80 7.20 15.54
C THR A 257 15.30 5.77 15.46
N THR A 258 15.03 5.12 14.34
CA THR A 258 15.26 3.69 14.09
C THR A 258 15.81 3.48 12.69
N ILE A 259 16.23 2.25 12.38
CA ILE A 259 16.61 1.88 11.00
C ILE A 259 15.41 2.02 10.04
N THR A 260 14.17 1.90 10.55
CA THR A 260 12.93 2.16 9.79
C THR A 260 12.84 3.62 9.31
N ASP A 261 13.42 4.58 10.03
CA ASP A 261 13.48 5.99 9.59
C ASP A 261 14.36 6.09 8.34
N TYR A 262 15.60 5.61 8.41
CA TYR A 262 16.53 5.57 7.27
C TYR A 262 15.95 4.79 6.08
N TRP A 263 15.31 3.65 6.33
CA TRP A 263 14.63 2.84 5.31
C TRP A 263 13.45 3.58 4.67
N GLY A 264 12.58 4.21 5.48
CA GLY A 264 11.44 4.98 5.00
C GLY A 264 11.86 6.23 4.21
N ARG A 265 12.95 6.90 4.60
CA ARG A 265 13.56 7.97 3.79
C ARG A 265 14.13 7.43 2.49
N ALA A 266 14.92 6.36 2.53
CA ALA A 266 15.53 5.77 1.33
C ALA A 266 14.48 5.35 0.29
N LEU A 267 13.40 4.67 0.73
CA LEU A 267 12.24 4.32 -0.08
C LEU A 267 11.59 5.54 -0.74
N SER A 268 11.51 6.66 0.00
CA SER A 268 10.83 7.86 -0.47
C SER A 268 11.44 8.46 -1.74
N TYR A 269 12.76 8.39 -1.93
CA TYR A 269 13.42 8.93 -3.13
C TYR A 269 13.04 8.19 -4.43
N GLN A 270 12.62 6.92 -4.35
CA GLN A 270 12.15 6.14 -5.51
C GLN A 270 10.62 6.00 -5.58
N LEU A 271 9.89 6.28 -4.48
CA LEU A 271 8.43 6.12 -4.40
C LEU A 271 7.64 7.44 -4.39
N ILE A 272 8.23 8.54 -3.93
CA ILE A 272 7.61 9.86 -3.88
C ILE A 272 8.35 10.75 -4.90
N ASN A 273 7.67 11.11 -5.99
CA ASN A 273 8.17 12.10 -6.95
C ASN A 273 8.11 13.47 -6.27
N ALA A 274 9.12 13.81 -5.47
CA ALA A 274 9.31 15.11 -4.84
C ALA A 274 10.81 15.32 -4.60
N THR A 275 11.24 16.57 -4.44
CA THR A 275 12.59 16.90 -3.98
C THR A 275 12.86 16.13 -2.69
N ASP A 276 14.00 15.43 -2.65
CA ASP A 276 14.46 14.62 -1.51
C ASP A 276 13.46 13.56 -1.05
N GLY A 277 12.60 13.05 -1.95
CA GLY A 277 11.51 12.15 -1.57
C GLY A 277 10.47 12.78 -0.62
N GLY A 278 10.38 14.11 -0.58
CA GLY A 278 9.36 14.85 0.17
C GLY A 278 9.39 14.64 1.68
N PRO A 279 10.44 15.09 2.41
CA PRO A 279 10.52 14.90 3.86
C PRO A 279 9.29 15.45 4.61
N ALA A 280 8.71 16.57 4.17
CA ALA A 280 7.51 17.16 4.78
C ALA A 280 6.16 16.47 4.45
N TYR A 281 6.15 15.42 3.62
CA TYR A 281 4.93 14.84 3.05
C TYR A 281 4.33 13.80 4.03
N THR A 282 3.12 14.04 4.52
CA THR A 282 2.49 13.23 5.58
C THR A 282 1.32 12.38 5.09
N PHE A 283 1.10 11.21 5.69
CA PHE A 283 0.03 10.28 5.30
C PHE A 283 -1.36 10.86 5.58
N SER A 284 -1.53 11.63 6.67
CA SER A 284 -2.70 12.47 6.92
C SER A 284 -3.04 13.42 5.78
N SER A 285 -2.04 13.93 5.04
CA SER A 285 -2.27 14.92 3.98
C SER A 285 -3.07 14.38 2.79
N ILE A 286 -3.13 13.05 2.63
CA ILE A 286 -4.02 12.39 1.65
C ILE A 286 -5.47 12.87 1.84
N SER A 287 -5.91 13.00 3.10
CA SER A 287 -7.28 13.42 3.44
C SER A 287 -7.66 14.81 2.92
N LEU A 288 -6.66 15.65 2.65
CA LEU A 288 -6.81 17.05 2.22
C LEU A 288 -6.65 17.22 0.70
N THR A 289 -6.33 16.16 -0.04
CA THR A 289 -6.25 16.21 -1.51
C THR A 289 -7.67 16.35 -2.10
N PRO A 290 -7.88 17.13 -3.19
CA PRO A 290 -9.20 17.29 -3.80
C PRO A 290 -9.78 15.98 -4.36
N SER A 291 -8.90 15.10 -4.84
CA SER A 291 -9.25 13.79 -5.40
C SER A 291 -9.77 12.83 -4.33
N PHE A 292 -9.10 12.73 -3.18
CA PHE A 292 -9.57 11.92 -2.05
C PHE A 292 -10.80 12.55 -1.38
N SER A 293 -10.76 13.83 -1.02
CA SER A 293 -11.88 14.50 -0.31
C SER A 293 -13.18 14.56 -1.13
N GLY A 294 -13.07 14.65 -2.47
CA GLY A 294 -14.19 14.47 -3.41
C GLY A 294 -14.64 13.01 -3.60
N GLY A 295 -14.07 12.04 -2.87
CA GLY A 295 -14.38 10.62 -2.97
C GLY A 295 -14.07 10.00 -4.34
N GLN A 296 -13.13 10.56 -5.11
CA GLN A 296 -12.82 10.14 -6.48
C GLN A 296 -11.87 8.92 -6.49
N THR A 297 -11.02 8.81 -5.47
CA THR A 297 -10.11 7.67 -5.24
C THR A 297 -10.73 6.68 -4.25
N PRO A 298 -10.26 5.41 -4.20
CA PRO A 298 -10.50 4.53 -3.06
C PRO A 298 -9.92 5.08 -1.74
N PHE A 299 -10.21 4.38 -0.65
CA PHE A 299 -9.62 4.60 0.67
C PHE A 299 -8.32 3.80 0.77
N PRO A 300 -7.14 4.43 0.91
CA PRO A 300 -5.88 3.72 1.07
C PRO A 300 -5.75 3.18 2.49
N ILE A 301 -5.31 1.94 2.62
CA ILE A 301 -4.98 1.32 3.91
C ILE A 301 -3.58 0.71 3.80
N LEU A 302 -2.69 1.02 4.73
CA LEU A 302 -1.43 0.31 4.93
C LEU A 302 -1.48 -0.55 6.19
N VAL A 303 -0.84 -1.71 6.20
CA VAL A 303 -0.86 -2.65 7.34
C VAL A 303 0.55 -2.90 7.89
N ALA A 304 0.65 -3.00 9.21
CA ALA A 304 1.84 -3.37 9.96
C ALA A 304 1.44 -4.26 11.15
N ASP A 305 2.32 -5.17 11.57
CA ASP A 305 2.03 -6.06 12.70
C ASP A 305 2.63 -5.52 14.00
N GLY A 306 1.91 -5.70 15.11
CA GLY A 306 2.35 -5.31 16.44
C GLY A 306 3.22 -6.39 17.09
N ARG A 307 4.48 -6.06 17.36
CA ARG A 307 5.47 -6.96 17.99
C ARG A 307 5.54 -6.71 19.50
N ALA A 308 5.64 -7.78 20.29
CA ALA A 308 5.74 -7.67 21.74
C ALA A 308 7.20 -7.41 22.17
N PRO A 309 7.45 -6.57 23.20
CA PRO A 309 8.81 -6.33 23.70
C PRO A 309 9.52 -7.64 24.07
N GLY A 310 10.75 -7.82 23.57
CA GLY A 310 11.54 -9.04 23.81
C GLY A 310 11.10 -10.28 23.02
N THR A 311 10.24 -10.13 22.01
CA THR A 311 9.90 -11.22 21.06
C THR A 311 10.50 -10.96 19.68
N GLU A 312 10.95 -12.01 19.00
CA GLU A 312 11.43 -11.98 17.61
C GLU A 312 10.39 -12.48 16.61
N ILE A 313 9.59 -13.50 16.98
CA ILE A 313 8.61 -14.12 16.10
C ILE A 313 7.26 -13.40 16.22
N VAL A 314 6.76 -12.86 15.11
CA VAL A 314 5.35 -12.48 14.96
C VAL A 314 4.52 -13.74 14.79
N SER A 315 3.51 -13.91 15.64
CA SER A 315 2.58 -15.04 15.59
C SER A 315 1.27 -14.64 14.92
N LEU A 316 0.51 -15.60 14.36
CA LEU A 316 -0.77 -15.38 13.68
C LEU A 316 -1.88 -14.71 14.56
N ASN A 317 -1.60 -14.50 15.84
CA ASN A 317 -2.42 -13.73 16.79
C ASN A 317 -1.75 -12.42 17.26
N ALA A 318 -0.80 -11.88 16.49
CA ALA A 318 -0.28 -10.53 16.64
C ALA A 318 -1.39 -9.50 16.42
N THR A 319 -1.22 -8.30 16.98
CA THR A 319 -2.18 -7.22 16.75
C THR A 319 -1.90 -6.60 15.39
N VAL A 320 -2.83 -6.73 14.44
CA VAL A 320 -2.70 -6.16 13.10
C VAL A 320 -3.11 -4.70 13.18
N TYR A 321 -2.17 -3.79 12.93
CA TYR A 321 -2.42 -2.36 12.87
C TYR A 321 -2.66 -1.92 11.43
N GLU A 322 -3.71 -1.12 11.22
CA GLU A 322 -3.91 -0.39 9.98
C GLU A 322 -3.55 1.09 10.13
N PHE A 323 -3.08 1.68 9.03
CA PHE A 323 -2.90 3.12 8.83
C PHE A 323 -3.80 3.56 7.70
N ASN A 324 -4.65 4.56 7.94
CA ASN A 324 -5.48 5.20 6.92
C ASN A 324 -5.35 6.74 7.02
N PRO A 325 -5.87 7.54 6.07
CA PRO A 325 -5.68 9.01 6.04
C PRO A 325 -6.25 9.80 7.23
N TYR A 326 -6.99 9.14 8.14
CA TYR A 326 -7.59 9.77 9.32
C TYR A 326 -7.02 9.22 10.62
N GLU A 327 -6.73 7.92 10.69
CA GLU A 327 -6.37 7.23 11.93
C GLU A 327 -5.48 6.01 11.71
N MET A 328 -4.79 5.62 12.77
CA MET A 328 -3.95 4.43 12.88
C MET A 328 -4.41 3.63 14.09
N GLY A 329 -4.52 2.31 13.99
CA GLY A 329 -5.01 1.48 15.09
C GLY A 329 -5.41 0.08 14.70
N SER A 330 -6.17 -0.60 15.55
CA SER A 330 -6.58 -1.99 15.30
C SER A 330 -8.02 -2.28 15.76
N PHE A 331 -8.68 -3.15 14.98
CA PHE A 331 -9.96 -3.79 15.31
C PHE A 331 -9.81 -5.07 16.15
N ASP A 332 -8.59 -5.57 16.34
CA ASP A 332 -8.31 -6.71 17.22
C ASP A 332 -8.69 -6.37 18.67
N PRO A 333 -9.17 -7.36 19.46
CA PRO A 333 -9.65 -7.16 20.82
C PRO A 333 -8.51 -6.86 21.82
N THR A 334 -7.25 -6.95 21.38
CA THR A 334 -6.05 -6.53 22.13
C THR A 334 -6.05 -5.02 22.34
N THR A 335 -5.72 -4.26 21.30
CA THR A 335 -5.63 -2.79 21.34
C THR A 335 -7.01 -2.15 21.20
N TYR A 336 -7.87 -2.67 20.32
CA TYR A 336 -9.26 -2.27 20.11
C TYR A 336 -9.53 -0.75 20.07
N GLY A 337 -8.63 -0.01 19.42
CA GLY A 337 -8.69 1.45 19.34
C GLY A 337 -7.80 2.07 18.27
N PHE A 338 -8.05 3.35 18.02
CA PHE A 338 -7.51 4.12 16.91
C PHE A 338 -7.06 5.52 17.34
N ALA A 339 -5.82 5.87 17.05
CA ALA A 339 -5.22 7.19 17.23
C ALA A 339 -5.38 8.04 15.96
N PRO A 340 -5.75 9.32 16.04
CA PRO A 340 -5.77 10.22 14.89
C PRO A 340 -4.39 10.34 14.23
N VAL A 341 -4.28 10.00 12.93
CA VAL A 341 -2.98 9.78 12.27
C VAL A 341 -2.12 11.05 12.20
N GLU A 342 -2.77 12.20 11.97
CA GLU A 342 -2.16 13.54 12.01
C GLU A 342 -1.44 13.85 13.34
N TYR A 343 -1.84 13.19 14.43
CA TYR A 343 -1.38 13.48 15.79
C TYR A 343 -0.52 12.39 16.43
N LEU A 344 -0.02 11.41 15.65
CA LEU A 344 0.58 10.17 16.16
C LEU A 344 1.70 10.36 17.20
N GLY A 345 2.55 11.38 17.07
CA GLY A 345 3.62 11.66 18.05
C GLY A 345 3.16 12.33 19.36
N SER A 346 1.85 12.49 19.58
CA SER A 346 1.29 13.11 20.78
C SER A 346 1.16 12.09 21.91
N ASN A 347 1.42 12.48 23.16
CA ASN A 347 1.15 11.59 24.28
C ASN A 347 -0.37 11.49 24.53
N PHE A 348 -0.94 10.30 24.30
CA PHE A 348 -2.37 9.96 24.48
C PHE A 348 -2.66 9.15 25.77
N THR A 349 -1.82 9.25 26.82
CA THR A 349 -1.98 8.50 28.10
C THR A 349 -3.44 8.37 28.53
N ALA A 350 -3.89 7.13 28.77
CA ALA A 350 -5.27 6.78 29.14
C ALA A 350 -6.34 7.21 28.12
N GLY A 351 -5.97 7.32 26.85
CA GLY A 351 -6.87 7.54 25.71
C GLY A 351 -7.10 8.99 25.30
N THR A 352 -6.40 9.97 25.87
CA THR A 352 -6.53 11.40 25.49
C THR A 352 -5.25 12.18 25.71
N VAL A 353 -5.03 13.23 24.91
CA VAL A 353 -3.88 14.11 25.14
C VAL A 353 -4.14 14.98 26.38
N PRO A 354 -3.34 14.89 27.48
CA PRO A 354 -3.62 15.58 28.74
C PRO A 354 -3.81 17.09 28.62
N SER A 355 -4.59 17.72 29.50
CA SER A 355 -4.99 19.12 29.36
C SER A 355 -3.83 20.13 29.29
N ASN A 356 -2.72 19.82 29.96
CA ASN A 356 -1.44 20.54 29.94
C ASN A 356 -0.44 20.05 28.88
N GLY A 357 -0.73 18.94 28.19
CA GLY A 357 0.10 18.40 27.13
C GLY A 357 -0.10 19.11 25.79
N HIS A 358 0.74 18.78 24.82
CA HIS A 358 0.72 19.33 23.47
C HIS A 358 0.39 18.25 22.42
N CYS A 359 0.04 18.71 21.22
CA CYS A 359 -0.17 17.84 20.06
C CYS A 359 1.08 17.87 19.17
N VAL A 360 1.38 16.80 18.46
CA VAL A 360 2.54 16.69 17.56
C VAL A 360 2.06 16.33 16.16
N ARG A 361 2.48 17.08 15.14
CA ARG A 361 2.16 16.81 13.72
C ARG A 361 3.43 16.53 12.93
N GLY A 362 3.35 15.70 11.89
CA GLY A 362 4.49 15.33 11.03
C GLY A 362 5.14 13.99 11.36
N PHE A 363 4.77 13.35 12.48
CA PHE A 363 5.25 12.00 12.82
C PHE A 363 4.77 10.94 11.81
N ASP A 364 3.62 11.18 11.17
CA ASP A 364 2.99 10.35 10.16
C ASP A 364 3.59 10.55 8.75
N GLN A 365 4.90 10.79 8.66
CA GLN A 365 5.58 11.03 7.38
C GLN A 365 5.41 9.81 6.45
N ALA A 366 5.02 10.06 5.19
CA ALA A 366 4.52 8.99 4.31
C ALA A 366 5.56 7.90 4.01
N GLY A 367 6.85 8.27 3.96
CA GLY A 367 7.97 7.36 3.87
C GLY A 367 8.14 6.49 5.12
N PHE A 368 8.03 7.07 6.31
CA PHE A 368 8.09 6.33 7.58
C PHE A 368 6.91 5.35 7.75
N VAL A 369 5.71 5.70 7.27
CA VAL A 369 4.55 4.79 7.28
C VAL A 369 4.75 3.63 6.27
N MET A 370 5.28 3.90 5.06
CA MET A 370 5.67 2.83 4.12
C MET A 370 6.81 1.96 4.66
N GLY A 371 7.80 2.57 5.32
CA GLY A 371 8.91 1.88 5.98
C GLY A 371 8.44 0.98 7.12
N THR A 372 7.53 1.47 7.98
CA THR A 372 6.88 0.69 9.05
C THR A 372 6.20 -0.56 8.50
N SER A 373 5.41 -0.40 7.43
CA SER A 373 4.74 -1.51 6.75
C SER A 373 5.69 -2.50 6.07
N SER A 374 7.01 -2.23 6.04
CA SER A 374 8.03 -2.99 5.31
C SER A 374 9.37 -3.15 6.05
N SER A 375 9.34 -3.08 7.39
CA SER A 375 10.55 -3.00 8.21
C SER A 375 11.37 -4.31 8.27
N LEU A 376 10.84 -5.43 7.77
CA LEU A 376 11.57 -6.66 7.42
C LEU A 376 12.87 -6.40 6.63
N PHE A 377 12.93 -5.31 5.85
CA PHE A 377 14.11 -4.92 5.08
C PHE A 377 15.19 -4.22 5.91
N ASN A 378 14.96 -3.84 7.17
CA ASN A 378 15.92 -3.16 8.04
C ASN A 378 17.21 -3.97 8.19
N THR A 379 17.11 -5.27 8.50
CA THR A 379 18.28 -6.17 8.59
C THR A 379 19.04 -6.27 7.27
N PHE A 380 18.36 -6.15 6.12
CA PHE A 380 19.01 -6.13 4.81
C PHE A 380 19.69 -4.79 4.53
N LEU A 381 19.08 -3.66 4.90
CA LEU A 381 19.69 -2.33 4.83
C LEU A 381 21.00 -2.27 5.63
N LEU A 382 21.00 -2.75 6.87
CA LEU A 382 22.20 -2.81 7.73
C LEU A 382 23.36 -3.55 7.04
N ASN A 383 23.13 -4.81 6.63
CA ASN A 383 24.16 -5.66 6.04
C ASN A 383 24.72 -5.09 4.71
N ASN A 384 23.89 -4.41 3.92
CA ASN A 384 24.33 -3.81 2.67
C ASN A 384 25.05 -2.47 2.90
N VAL A 385 24.62 -1.64 3.85
CA VAL A 385 25.33 -0.37 4.16
C VAL A 385 26.67 -0.64 4.84
N SER A 386 26.76 -1.60 5.77
CA SER A 386 28.03 -1.97 6.40
C SER A 386 29.03 -2.60 5.44
N THR A 387 28.58 -3.25 4.36
CA THR A 387 29.47 -3.78 3.31
C THR A 387 29.85 -2.72 2.27
N GLN A 388 28.98 -1.77 1.94
CA GLN A 388 29.28 -0.64 1.06
C GLN A 388 30.14 0.44 1.74
N SER A 389 30.06 0.61 3.06
CA SER A 389 30.99 1.50 3.78
C SER A 389 32.44 1.02 3.68
N ALA A 390 32.67 -0.30 3.73
CA ALA A 390 33.97 -0.90 3.47
C ALA A 390 34.44 -0.74 2.00
N ALA A 391 33.53 -0.42 1.07
CA ALA A 391 33.86 -0.04 -0.31
C ALA A 391 34.12 1.48 -0.50
N SER A 392 33.90 2.30 0.55
CA SER A 392 34.09 3.77 0.60
C SER A 392 33.03 4.64 -0.11
N ASP A 393 31.89 4.09 -0.52
CA ASP A 393 30.84 4.85 -1.24
C ASP A 393 29.81 5.54 -0.31
N ILE A 394 29.80 5.22 1.00
CA ILE A 394 28.86 5.77 1.99
C ILE A 394 29.65 6.54 3.09
N PRO A 395 29.25 7.77 3.49
CA PRO A 395 30.00 8.54 4.48
C PRO A 395 30.02 7.89 5.86
N SER A 396 31.17 7.90 6.55
CA SER A 396 31.30 7.21 7.85
C SER A 396 30.29 7.69 8.88
N LEU A 397 29.95 8.98 8.91
CA LEU A 397 28.94 9.55 9.82
C LEU A 397 27.56 8.84 9.72
N VAL A 398 27.17 8.41 8.52
CA VAL A 398 25.91 7.68 8.29
C VAL A 398 25.99 6.25 8.84
N VAL A 399 27.17 5.63 8.70
CA VAL A 399 27.48 4.30 9.22
C VAL A 399 27.56 4.33 10.75
N ASP A 400 28.27 5.31 11.31
CA ASP A 400 28.37 5.60 12.74
C ASP A 400 26.98 5.84 13.35
N ALA A 401 26.08 6.52 12.64
CA ALA A 401 24.70 6.77 13.09
C ALA A 401 23.82 5.51 13.06
N LEU A 402 23.87 4.72 11.98
CA LEU A 402 23.20 3.41 11.92
C LEU A 402 23.75 2.46 13.00
N GLU A 403 25.06 2.43 13.20
CA GLU A 403 25.69 1.70 14.30
C GLU A 403 25.33 2.28 15.69
N ALA A 404 25.04 3.57 15.83
CA ALA A 404 24.61 4.16 17.10
C ALA A 404 23.18 3.75 17.45
N VAL A 405 22.26 3.79 16.48
CA VAL A 405 20.90 3.24 16.62
C VAL A 405 20.95 1.75 17.02
N LEU A 406 21.87 0.97 16.44
CA LEU A 406 22.11 -0.41 16.86
C LEU A 406 22.67 -0.51 18.29
N LYS A 407 23.68 0.28 18.67
CA LYS A 407 24.35 0.17 19.97
C LYS A 407 23.45 0.54 21.15
N ASP A 408 22.53 1.49 20.97
CA ASP A 408 21.56 1.88 22.01
C ASP A 408 20.41 0.84 22.14
N LEU A 409 20.12 0.10 21.06
CA LEU A 409 19.12 -0.98 21.01
C LEU A 409 19.71 -2.39 21.22
N GLY A 410 21.02 -2.53 21.40
CA GLY A 410 21.84 -3.74 21.13
C GLY A 410 21.63 -4.98 22.01
N GLN A 411 20.45 -5.16 22.60
CA GLN A 411 19.97 -6.42 23.18
C GLN A 411 18.48 -6.74 22.86
N ASN A 412 17.74 -5.87 22.14
CA ASN A 412 16.29 -6.05 21.91
C ASN A 412 15.81 -5.49 20.54
N ASN A 413 15.73 -6.35 19.51
CA ASN A 413 15.06 -6.13 18.22
C ASN A 413 15.61 -4.95 17.36
N GLU A 414 16.52 -5.25 16.43
CA GLU A 414 17.17 -4.29 15.53
C GLU A 414 16.37 -3.96 14.25
N ASP A 415 15.16 -4.50 14.12
CA ASP A 415 14.41 -4.67 12.87
C ASP A 415 13.05 -3.94 12.84
N ILE A 416 12.74 -3.15 13.86
CA ILE A 416 11.39 -2.63 14.16
C ILE A 416 11.19 -1.14 13.84
N ALA A 417 9.92 -0.72 13.73
CA ALA A 417 9.48 0.66 13.73
C ALA A 417 8.98 1.06 15.13
N GLN A 418 9.52 2.15 15.71
CA GLN A 418 9.22 2.56 17.08
C GLN A 418 8.32 3.79 17.11
N TYR A 419 7.22 3.69 17.86
CA TYR A 419 6.24 4.74 18.07
C TYR A 419 6.28 5.18 19.53
N THR A 420 7.07 6.23 19.78
CA THR A 420 7.27 6.87 21.09
C THR A 420 6.89 8.34 21.00
N PRO A 421 5.94 8.85 21.81
CA PRO A 421 5.14 8.10 22.79
C PRO A 421 4.13 7.14 22.14
N ASN A 422 3.93 5.97 22.75
CA ASN A 422 2.91 5.00 22.35
C ASN A 422 1.50 5.63 22.43
N PRO A 423 0.75 5.71 21.31
CA PRO A 423 -0.61 6.26 21.31
C PRO A 423 -1.61 5.49 22.18
N PHE A 424 -1.30 4.25 22.56
CA PHE A 424 -2.15 3.36 23.34
C PHE A 424 -1.59 3.09 24.75
N TYR A 425 -0.65 3.91 25.24
CA TYR A 425 -0.18 3.85 26.62
C TYR A 425 -1.32 4.12 27.62
N GLU A 426 -1.44 3.24 28.63
CA GLU A 426 -2.57 3.19 29.57
C GLU A 426 -3.96 3.08 28.92
N PHE A 427 -4.06 2.59 27.66
CA PHE A 427 -5.32 2.35 26.96
C PHE A 427 -5.61 0.84 26.82
N ASN A 428 -6.80 0.40 27.26
CA ASN A 428 -7.26 -1.00 27.26
C ASN A 428 -6.30 -1.98 27.99
N ASN A 429 -5.81 -1.60 29.17
CA ASN A 429 -4.79 -2.32 29.96
C ASN A 429 -5.06 -3.82 30.24
N GLU A 430 -6.31 -4.27 30.16
CA GLU A 430 -6.68 -5.69 30.36
C GLU A 430 -6.33 -6.59 29.17
N THR A 431 -6.19 -6.01 27.96
CA THR A 431 -6.07 -6.74 26.69
C THR A 431 -4.94 -6.24 25.79
N ASN A 432 -4.55 -4.98 25.91
CA ASN A 432 -3.50 -4.35 25.11
C ASN A 432 -2.12 -4.61 25.73
N TYR A 433 -1.34 -5.50 25.10
CA TYR A 433 0.03 -5.83 25.52
C TYR A 433 0.96 -4.60 25.57
N SER A 434 0.70 -3.58 24.74
CA SER A 434 1.51 -2.36 24.69
C SER A 434 1.14 -1.32 25.76
N ALA A 435 0.01 -1.47 26.46
CA ALA A 435 -0.51 -0.43 27.37
C ALA A 435 0.44 -0.10 28.55
N GLY A 436 1.31 -1.05 28.93
CA GLY A 436 2.31 -0.87 29.97
C GLY A 436 3.65 -0.26 29.50
N THR A 437 3.80 0.09 28.22
CA THR A 437 5.05 0.64 27.65
C THR A 437 4.81 1.95 26.92
N MET A 438 5.69 2.94 27.17
CA MET A 438 5.72 4.23 26.49
C MET A 438 6.18 4.15 25.03
N ARG A 439 6.64 2.99 24.57
CA ARG A 439 7.04 2.69 23.18
C ARG A 439 6.18 1.55 22.62
N LEU A 440 5.65 1.73 21.41
CA LEU A 440 4.98 0.70 20.62
C LEU A 440 5.89 0.25 19.48
N ASP A 441 6.09 -1.07 19.37
CA ASP A 441 6.94 -1.70 18.35
C ASP A 441 6.07 -2.31 17.24
N LEU A 442 6.27 -1.87 16.00
CA LEU A 442 5.58 -2.37 14.81
C LEU A 442 6.57 -2.95 13.80
N VAL A 443 6.11 -3.90 12.99
CA VAL A 443 6.89 -4.60 11.97
C VAL A 443 6.14 -4.77 10.64
N ASP A 444 6.76 -5.41 9.62
CA ASP A 444 6.14 -5.63 8.31
C ASP A 444 4.84 -6.44 8.49
N GLY A 445 3.74 -5.94 7.94
CA GLY A 445 2.40 -6.52 8.12
C GLY A 445 2.16 -7.88 7.46
N GLY A 446 3.20 -8.48 6.86
CA GLY A 446 3.19 -9.85 6.37
C GLY A 446 3.91 -10.85 7.28
N GLU A 447 4.50 -10.41 8.40
CA GLU A 447 5.26 -11.27 9.32
C GLU A 447 4.36 -12.26 10.08
N ASP A 448 3.08 -11.96 10.35
CA ASP A 448 2.13 -12.92 10.94
C ASP A 448 1.64 -14.03 9.99
N LEU A 449 2.21 -14.10 8.77
CA LEU A 449 1.84 -14.91 7.60
C LEU A 449 0.64 -14.41 6.80
N GLN A 450 -0.14 -13.41 7.24
CA GLN A 450 -1.21 -12.80 6.43
C GLN A 450 -0.64 -11.80 5.41
N ASN A 451 0.31 -12.23 4.56
CA ASN A 451 1.00 -11.40 3.57
C ASN A 451 0.07 -10.77 2.49
N ILE A 452 -1.25 -10.91 2.56
CA ILE A 452 -2.24 -10.13 1.82
C ILE A 452 -3.10 -9.36 2.85
N PRO A 453 -3.28 -8.01 2.73
CA PRO A 453 -3.95 -7.18 3.74
C PRO A 453 -5.48 -7.37 3.75
N LEU A 454 -5.92 -8.53 4.22
CA LEU A 454 -7.31 -8.98 4.24
C LEU A 454 -8.02 -8.59 5.54
N HIS A 455 -7.30 -8.54 6.66
CA HIS A 455 -7.88 -8.22 7.97
C HIS A 455 -8.59 -6.85 8.02
N PRO A 456 -8.08 -5.74 7.42
CA PRO A 456 -8.82 -4.48 7.36
C PRO A 456 -10.11 -4.53 6.53
N LEU A 457 -10.16 -5.41 5.54
CA LEU A 457 -11.22 -5.46 4.51
C LEU A 457 -12.33 -6.47 4.83
N THR A 458 -12.06 -7.41 5.73
CA THR A 458 -13.01 -8.42 6.21
C THR A 458 -13.83 -7.94 7.41
N GLN A 459 -13.45 -6.79 8.00
CA GLN A 459 -14.14 -6.15 9.11
C GLN A 459 -15.65 -5.97 8.82
N PRO A 460 -16.56 -6.55 9.64
CA PRO A 460 -18.00 -6.46 9.39
C PRO A 460 -18.53 -5.02 9.28
N VAL A 461 -17.89 -4.08 9.99
CA VAL A 461 -18.23 -2.64 10.01
C VAL A 461 -17.93 -1.91 8.69
N ARG A 462 -17.10 -2.46 7.80
CA ARG A 462 -16.85 -1.89 6.45
C ARG A 462 -17.81 -2.40 5.38
N GLU A 463 -18.62 -3.41 5.69
CA GLU A 463 -19.63 -4.03 4.82
C GLU A 463 -19.13 -4.39 3.40
N VAL A 464 -17.91 -4.90 3.27
CA VAL A 464 -17.31 -5.26 1.96
C VAL A 464 -17.99 -6.51 1.38
N ASP A 465 -18.25 -6.48 0.07
CA ASP A 465 -18.93 -7.55 -0.67
C ASP A 465 -17.96 -8.46 -1.44
N VAL A 466 -16.93 -7.85 -2.03
CA VAL A 466 -15.89 -8.55 -2.80
C VAL A 466 -14.52 -7.94 -2.52
N ILE A 467 -13.52 -8.80 -2.34
CA ILE A 467 -12.11 -8.41 -2.27
C ILE A 467 -11.39 -9.02 -3.48
N PHE A 468 -10.69 -8.18 -4.26
CA PHE A 468 -9.71 -8.63 -5.24
C PHE A 468 -8.34 -8.72 -4.56
N ALA A 469 -7.92 -9.94 -4.23
CA ALA A 469 -6.73 -10.24 -3.46
C ALA A 469 -5.56 -10.60 -4.40
N VAL A 470 -4.65 -9.65 -4.61
CA VAL A 470 -3.51 -9.78 -5.53
C VAL A 470 -2.31 -10.34 -4.77
N ASP A 471 -2.02 -11.62 -4.98
CA ASP A 471 -0.99 -12.35 -4.25
C ASP A 471 0.33 -12.43 -5.01
N SER A 472 1.38 -11.85 -4.44
CA SER A 472 2.76 -11.87 -4.93
C SER A 472 3.73 -12.50 -3.91
N SER A 473 3.22 -13.34 -3.00
CA SER A 473 4.02 -14.05 -1.99
C SER A 473 5.04 -15.00 -2.62
N ALA A 474 6.05 -15.41 -1.84
CA ALA A 474 7.21 -16.19 -2.29
C ALA A 474 7.27 -17.57 -1.61
N ASP A 475 6.12 -18.23 -1.52
CA ASP A 475 5.91 -19.39 -0.62
C ASP A 475 6.55 -20.70 -1.10
N THR A 476 6.86 -20.79 -2.40
CA THR A 476 7.52 -21.96 -3.02
C THR A 476 9.03 -21.75 -3.13
N ASP A 477 9.76 -22.85 -3.32
CA ASP A 477 11.23 -22.90 -3.51
C ASP A 477 11.75 -22.11 -4.74
N VAL A 478 10.85 -21.51 -5.52
CA VAL A 478 11.15 -20.58 -6.63
C VAL A 478 10.28 -19.32 -6.60
N ASN A 479 9.85 -18.84 -5.42
CA ASN A 479 9.16 -17.56 -5.20
C ASN A 479 7.80 -17.36 -5.93
N TRP A 480 7.07 -18.42 -6.25
CA TRP A 480 5.63 -18.33 -6.57
C TRP A 480 4.79 -18.48 -5.31
N PRO A 481 3.60 -17.85 -5.22
CA PRO A 481 2.68 -18.06 -4.11
C PRO A 481 2.09 -19.48 -4.14
N ASN A 482 1.69 -19.98 -2.98
CA ASN A 482 0.96 -21.24 -2.81
C ASN A 482 -0.36 -21.08 -2.03
N GLY A 483 -0.77 -19.83 -1.74
CA GLY A 483 -1.98 -19.52 -0.98
C GLY A 483 -1.79 -19.50 0.54
N THR A 484 -0.56 -19.56 1.06
CA THR A 484 -0.29 -19.48 2.51
C THR A 484 -0.93 -18.26 3.17
N ALA A 485 -0.87 -17.07 2.54
CA ALA A 485 -1.48 -15.86 3.10
C ALA A 485 -3.02 -15.90 3.17
N MET A 486 -3.67 -16.51 2.17
CA MET A 486 -5.11 -16.79 2.22
C MET A 486 -5.45 -17.78 3.33
N ARG A 487 -4.60 -18.80 3.54
CA ARG A 487 -4.79 -19.83 4.55
C ARG A 487 -4.56 -19.29 5.97
N ALA A 488 -3.53 -18.47 6.19
CA ALA A 488 -3.28 -17.76 7.44
C ALA A 488 -4.49 -16.90 7.85
N THR A 489 -5.05 -16.12 6.91
CA THR A 489 -6.26 -15.32 7.16
C THR A 489 -7.46 -16.19 7.56
N TYR A 490 -7.62 -17.35 6.93
CA TYR A 490 -8.66 -18.32 7.31
C TYR A 490 -8.43 -18.88 8.73
N ASP A 491 -7.23 -19.38 9.05
CA ASP A 491 -6.94 -19.94 10.37
C ASP A 491 -7.04 -18.88 11.48
N ARG A 492 -6.62 -17.63 11.22
CA ARG A 492 -6.84 -16.50 12.15
C ARG A 492 -8.33 -16.29 12.41
N SER A 493 -9.19 -16.36 11.38
CA SER A 493 -10.65 -16.20 11.51
C SER A 493 -11.33 -17.26 12.38
N LEU A 494 -10.70 -18.43 12.58
CA LEU A 494 -11.17 -19.47 13.49
C LEU A 494 -10.74 -19.26 14.95
N SER A 495 -9.84 -18.32 15.21
CA SER A 495 -9.25 -18.06 16.53
C SER A 495 -9.96 -16.92 17.28
N PRO A 496 -9.80 -16.81 18.62
CA PRO A 496 -10.47 -15.77 19.41
C PRO A 496 -10.14 -14.32 19.01
N ILE A 497 -8.97 -14.06 18.41
CA ILE A 497 -8.57 -12.69 18.06
C ILE A 497 -9.42 -12.09 16.94
N ALA A 498 -10.02 -12.92 16.08
CA ALA A 498 -10.85 -12.48 14.97
C ALA A 498 -12.10 -11.68 15.39
N ASN A 499 -12.52 -11.74 16.66
CA ASN A 499 -13.53 -10.85 17.23
C ASN A 499 -14.90 -10.85 16.50
N GLY A 500 -15.27 -11.99 15.89
CA GLY A 500 -16.48 -12.13 15.09
C GLY A 500 -16.34 -11.81 13.59
N THR A 501 -15.15 -11.41 13.15
CA THR A 501 -14.74 -11.38 11.73
C THR A 501 -14.76 -12.80 11.17
N LEU A 502 -15.28 -12.95 9.95
CA LEU A 502 -15.40 -14.24 9.25
C LEU A 502 -14.56 -14.21 7.98
N PHE A 503 -14.10 -15.39 7.53
CA PHE A 503 -13.41 -15.55 6.26
C PHE A 503 -13.89 -16.80 5.52
N PRO A 504 -13.85 -16.84 4.17
CA PRO A 504 -14.07 -18.07 3.41
C PRO A 504 -13.10 -19.20 3.82
N PRO A 505 -13.53 -20.48 3.82
CA PRO A 505 -12.61 -21.60 3.93
C PRO A 505 -11.56 -21.61 2.81
N VAL A 506 -10.32 -21.94 3.17
CA VAL A 506 -9.16 -22.05 2.27
C VAL A 506 -8.46 -23.38 2.52
N PRO A 507 -8.07 -24.14 1.48
CA PRO A 507 -7.39 -25.42 1.65
C PRO A 507 -5.92 -25.25 2.05
N ASP A 508 -5.22 -26.36 2.25
CA ASP A 508 -3.76 -26.41 2.40
C ASP A 508 -3.03 -26.06 1.09
N ALA A 509 -1.72 -25.76 1.20
CA ALA A 509 -0.87 -25.37 0.08
C ALA A 509 -0.69 -26.47 -0.99
N ASN A 510 -0.71 -27.76 -0.63
CA ASN A 510 -0.58 -28.85 -1.60
C ASN A 510 -1.83 -28.90 -2.47
N THR A 511 -3.03 -28.89 -1.88
CA THR A 511 -4.31 -28.75 -2.60
C THR A 511 -4.30 -27.50 -3.48
N PHE A 512 -3.81 -26.37 -2.97
CA PHE A 512 -3.80 -25.09 -3.67
C PHE A 512 -2.92 -25.12 -4.93
N ILE A 513 -1.76 -25.80 -4.87
CA ILE A 513 -0.87 -26.07 -6.02
C ILE A 513 -1.49 -27.12 -6.95
N ASN A 514 -1.95 -28.24 -6.41
CA ASN A 514 -2.39 -29.42 -7.15
C ASN A 514 -3.66 -29.17 -7.98
N LEU A 515 -4.60 -28.39 -7.45
CA LEU A 515 -5.78 -27.92 -8.19
C LEU A 515 -5.48 -26.67 -9.05
N GLY A 516 -4.23 -26.20 -9.05
CA GLY A 516 -3.74 -25.06 -9.84
C GLY A 516 -4.36 -23.72 -9.44
N LEU A 517 -4.78 -23.56 -8.19
CA LEU A 517 -5.44 -22.35 -7.67
C LEU A 517 -4.44 -21.18 -7.56
N ASN A 518 -3.15 -21.47 -7.34
CA ASN A 518 -2.06 -20.49 -7.46
C ASN A 518 -1.66 -20.18 -8.91
N ASN A 519 -2.32 -20.80 -9.91
CA ASN A 519 -1.97 -20.68 -11.32
C ASN A 519 -3.10 -20.02 -12.15
N ARG A 520 -4.14 -19.48 -11.52
CA ARG A 520 -5.24 -18.71 -12.17
C ARG A 520 -6.01 -17.94 -11.11
N PRO A 521 -6.84 -16.94 -11.49
CA PRO A 521 -7.82 -16.39 -10.56
C PRO A 521 -8.71 -17.50 -10.00
N THR A 522 -8.96 -17.46 -8.69
CA THR A 522 -9.80 -18.43 -7.98
C THR A 522 -10.71 -17.67 -7.02
N PHE A 523 -11.99 -18.04 -6.96
CA PHE A 523 -12.96 -17.38 -6.09
C PHE A 523 -13.20 -18.22 -4.83
N PHE A 524 -13.25 -17.57 -3.68
CA PHE A 524 -13.50 -18.21 -2.38
C PHE A 524 -14.76 -17.65 -1.72
N GLY A 525 -15.55 -18.53 -1.08
CA GLY A 525 -16.76 -18.16 -0.36
C GLY A 525 -17.94 -17.76 -1.24
N CYS A 526 -18.05 -18.31 -2.45
CA CYS A 526 -19.04 -17.87 -3.44
C CYS A 526 -20.48 -17.98 -2.97
N ASP A 527 -20.90 -19.14 -2.46
CA ASP A 527 -22.25 -19.30 -1.89
C ASP A 527 -22.30 -18.75 -0.45
N PRO A 528 -23.11 -17.72 -0.15
CA PRO A 528 -23.27 -17.21 1.21
C PRO A 528 -23.99 -18.20 2.15
N ASN A 529 -24.69 -19.21 1.64
CA ASN A 529 -25.39 -20.21 2.45
C ASN A 529 -24.45 -21.26 3.06
N ASN A 530 -23.19 -21.35 2.59
CA ASN A 530 -22.18 -22.24 3.15
C ASN A 530 -21.60 -21.73 4.50
N PHE A 531 -22.00 -20.54 4.95
CA PHE A 531 -21.53 -19.95 6.21
C PHE A 531 -22.54 -20.16 7.34
N THR A 532 -22.09 -20.72 8.47
CA THR A 532 -22.88 -20.77 9.71
C THR A 532 -22.80 -19.42 10.41
N LEU A 533 -23.84 -18.59 10.24
CA LEU A 533 -23.92 -17.24 10.81
C LEU A 533 -24.70 -17.24 12.13
N LYS A 534 -24.24 -16.45 13.11
CA LYS A 534 -25.01 -16.09 14.30
C LYS A 534 -25.91 -14.88 14.02
N ASP A 535 -26.90 -14.65 14.87
CA ASP A 535 -27.78 -13.47 14.79
C ASP A 535 -26.96 -12.17 14.68
N GLY A 536 -27.28 -11.34 13.69
CA GLY A 536 -26.60 -10.08 13.40
C GLY A 536 -25.31 -10.20 12.58
N GLN A 537 -24.74 -11.39 12.37
CA GLN A 537 -23.62 -11.58 11.44
C GLN A 537 -24.09 -11.56 9.98
N ARG A 538 -23.16 -11.30 9.06
CA ARG A 538 -23.34 -11.42 7.61
C ARG A 538 -22.30 -12.39 7.05
N ALA A 539 -22.56 -12.98 5.89
CA ALA A 539 -21.54 -13.73 5.16
C ALA A 539 -20.35 -12.81 4.83
N PRO A 540 -19.10 -13.28 4.96
CA PRO A 540 -17.90 -12.47 4.66
C PRO A 540 -17.83 -12.10 3.17
N PRO A 541 -16.89 -11.23 2.76
CA PRO A 541 -16.67 -10.93 1.34
C PRO A 541 -16.44 -12.19 0.50
N LEU A 542 -16.85 -12.18 -0.76
CA LEU A 542 -16.31 -13.11 -1.76
C LEU A 542 -14.87 -12.67 -2.05
N VAL A 543 -13.91 -13.59 -1.99
CA VAL A 543 -12.51 -13.24 -2.31
C VAL A 543 -12.18 -13.74 -3.72
N VAL A 544 -11.92 -12.80 -4.63
CA VAL A 544 -11.32 -13.06 -5.94
C VAL A 544 -9.81 -13.03 -5.73
N TYR A 545 -9.24 -14.21 -5.49
CA TYR A 545 -7.80 -14.39 -5.37
C TYR A 545 -7.15 -14.37 -6.76
N VAL A 546 -6.11 -13.56 -6.95
CA VAL A 546 -5.39 -13.34 -8.21
C VAL A 546 -3.90 -13.55 -7.97
N PRO A 547 -3.34 -14.73 -8.27
CA PRO A 547 -1.95 -15.04 -7.99
C PRO A 547 -1.01 -14.46 -9.05
N ASN A 548 0.19 -14.08 -8.59
CA ASN A 548 1.38 -13.94 -9.41
C ASN A 548 1.69 -15.31 -10.05
N ALA A 549 1.65 -15.36 -11.37
CA ALA A 549 1.94 -16.55 -12.18
C ALA A 549 2.56 -16.10 -13.53
N PRO A 550 3.26 -16.97 -14.27
CA PRO A 550 3.89 -16.57 -15.53
C PRO A 550 2.84 -16.47 -16.64
N TYR A 551 2.29 -15.26 -16.84
CA TYR A 551 1.46 -14.95 -18.00
C TYR A 551 2.33 -14.67 -19.23
N THR A 552 3.27 -13.74 -19.09
CA THR A 552 4.22 -13.28 -20.14
C THR A 552 5.66 -13.08 -19.63
N ALA A 553 5.90 -13.02 -18.31
CA ALA A 553 7.23 -12.86 -17.72
C ALA A 553 7.42 -13.77 -16.49
N MET A 554 8.68 -14.09 -16.17
CA MET A 554 9.03 -14.79 -14.93
C MET A 554 9.14 -13.78 -13.78
N SER A 555 7.98 -13.39 -13.26
CA SER A 555 7.80 -12.39 -12.19
C SER A 555 8.11 -12.92 -10.78
N ASN A 556 8.62 -14.13 -10.64
CA ASN A 556 9.02 -14.78 -9.39
C ASN A 556 10.45 -14.40 -8.93
N VAL A 557 10.76 -13.11 -9.02
CA VAL A 557 12.04 -12.53 -8.58
C VAL A 557 12.12 -12.55 -7.04
N SER A 558 13.33 -12.61 -6.46
CA SER A 558 13.50 -12.60 -4.99
C SER A 558 12.87 -11.37 -4.34
N THR A 559 12.35 -11.52 -3.12
CA THR A 559 11.83 -10.40 -2.31
C THR A 559 12.91 -9.36 -2.03
N PHE A 560 14.18 -9.79 -1.93
CA PHE A 560 15.34 -8.94 -1.64
C PHE A 560 16.09 -8.47 -2.90
N THR A 561 15.52 -8.62 -4.10
CA THR A 561 16.05 -7.94 -5.29
C THR A 561 15.61 -6.48 -5.25
N LEU A 562 16.57 -5.56 -5.21
CA LEU A 562 16.33 -4.10 -5.13
C LEU A 562 16.82 -3.33 -6.37
N GLU A 563 17.18 -4.05 -7.44
CA GLU A 563 17.63 -3.50 -8.72
C GLU A 563 16.89 -4.22 -9.85
N TYR A 564 16.33 -3.46 -10.79
CA TYR A 564 15.59 -3.95 -11.96
C TYR A 564 15.86 -3.05 -13.17
N SER A 565 16.32 -3.63 -14.28
CA SER A 565 16.32 -2.90 -15.56
C SER A 565 14.91 -2.45 -15.96
N ASP A 566 14.79 -1.32 -16.67
CA ASP A 566 13.52 -0.81 -17.19
C ASP A 566 12.68 -1.88 -17.91
N ALA A 567 13.34 -2.72 -18.70
CA ALA A 567 12.70 -3.82 -19.42
C ALA A 567 12.08 -4.83 -18.45
N GLN A 568 12.85 -5.34 -17.48
CA GLN A 568 12.36 -6.29 -16.48
C GLN A 568 11.27 -5.70 -15.59
N ARG A 569 11.41 -4.42 -15.18
CA ARG A 569 10.38 -3.68 -14.45
C ARG A 569 9.07 -3.66 -15.23
N ASN A 570 9.14 -3.29 -16.50
CA ASN A 570 7.98 -3.15 -17.38
C ASN A 570 7.36 -4.52 -17.72
N ASP A 571 8.16 -5.57 -17.91
CA ASP A 571 7.72 -6.95 -18.14
C ASP A 571 6.95 -7.53 -16.95
N ILE A 572 7.38 -7.25 -15.71
CA ILE A 572 6.66 -7.68 -14.49
C ILE A 572 5.32 -6.94 -14.34
N ILE A 573 5.29 -5.62 -14.62
CA ILE A 573 4.03 -4.85 -14.65
C ILE A 573 3.09 -5.41 -15.73
N GLN A 574 3.60 -5.70 -16.93
CA GLN A 574 2.82 -6.27 -18.03
C GLN A 574 2.30 -7.69 -17.69
N ASN A 575 3.08 -8.48 -16.94
CA ASN A 575 2.66 -9.78 -16.44
C ASN A 575 1.51 -9.67 -15.43
N GLY A 576 1.61 -8.76 -14.46
CA GLY A 576 0.54 -8.49 -13.50
C GLY A 576 -0.73 -7.95 -14.15
N LEU A 577 -0.59 -7.14 -15.22
CA LEU A 577 -1.72 -6.68 -16.03
C LEU A 577 -2.41 -7.86 -16.72
N ASN A 578 -1.63 -8.75 -17.34
CA ASN A 578 -2.14 -9.97 -17.96
C ASN A 578 -2.78 -10.93 -16.94
N ALA A 579 -2.31 -10.97 -15.69
CA ALA A 579 -2.98 -11.69 -14.60
C ALA A 579 -4.32 -11.04 -14.23
N GLY A 580 -4.37 -9.71 -14.08
CA GLY A 580 -5.60 -8.97 -13.79
C GLY A 580 -6.66 -9.06 -14.91
N SER A 581 -6.26 -9.07 -16.18
CA SER A 581 -7.17 -9.09 -17.34
C SER A 581 -7.35 -10.46 -18.01
N GLN A 582 -6.72 -11.53 -17.50
CA GLN A 582 -6.61 -12.83 -18.19
C GLN A 582 -6.12 -12.71 -19.65
N GLY A 583 -5.05 -11.92 -19.83
CA GLY A 583 -4.48 -11.58 -21.13
C GLY A 583 -5.44 -10.78 -22.00
N ASN A 584 -6.14 -9.80 -21.42
CA ASN A 584 -7.24 -9.06 -22.04
C ASN A 584 -8.34 -10.01 -22.57
N SER A 585 -8.73 -10.97 -21.72
CA SER A 585 -9.69 -12.04 -21.99
C SER A 585 -9.34 -12.98 -23.16
N THR A 586 -8.06 -13.06 -23.55
CA THR A 586 -7.59 -14.07 -24.53
C THR A 586 -7.49 -15.47 -23.94
N LEU A 587 -7.29 -15.59 -22.62
CA LEU A 587 -7.24 -16.87 -21.91
C LEU A 587 -8.63 -17.33 -21.44
N ASP A 588 -9.53 -16.40 -21.10
CA ASP A 588 -10.96 -16.67 -20.90
C ASP A 588 -11.80 -15.47 -21.38
N ALA A 589 -12.60 -15.68 -22.42
CA ALA A 589 -13.46 -14.66 -23.02
C ALA A 589 -14.62 -14.19 -22.10
N GLN A 590 -14.91 -14.92 -21.01
CA GLN A 590 -15.92 -14.59 -20.01
C GLN A 590 -15.34 -13.92 -18.75
N TRP A 591 -14.02 -13.70 -18.67
CA TRP A 591 -13.40 -13.11 -17.48
C TRP A 591 -14.07 -11.80 -16.99
N PRO A 592 -14.43 -10.82 -17.84
CA PRO A 592 -15.10 -9.59 -17.39
C PRO A 592 -16.51 -9.88 -16.85
N THR A 593 -17.23 -10.83 -17.45
CA THR A 593 -18.52 -11.35 -16.96
C THR A 593 -18.35 -11.93 -15.56
N CYS A 594 -17.32 -12.73 -15.33
CA CYS A 594 -17.07 -13.38 -14.04
C CYS A 594 -16.62 -12.39 -12.95
N VAL A 595 -15.82 -11.37 -13.31
CA VAL A 595 -15.51 -10.23 -12.44
C VAL A 595 -16.77 -9.46 -12.06
N ALA A 596 -17.65 -9.17 -13.03
CA ALA A 596 -18.92 -8.49 -12.79
C ALA A 596 -19.88 -9.31 -11.90
N CYS A 597 -19.94 -10.62 -12.10
CA CYS A 597 -20.72 -11.53 -11.26
C CYS A 597 -20.17 -11.65 -9.84
N ALA A 598 -18.84 -11.67 -9.65
CA ALA A 598 -18.21 -11.62 -8.33
C ALA A 598 -18.55 -10.33 -7.57
N ILE A 599 -18.54 -9.18 -8.24
CA ILE A 599 -18.97 -7.88 -7.70
C ILE A 599 -20.44 -7.91 -7.28
N LEU A 600 -21.32 -8.42 -8.15
CA LEU A 600 -22.76 -8.39 -7.90
C LEU A 600 -23.21 -9.37 -6.81
N ASN A 601 -22.53 -10.51 -6.64
CA ASN A 601 -22.98 -11.67 -5.85
C ASN A 601 -23.67 -11.34 -4.51
N ARG A 602 -22.97 -10.66 -3.59
CA ARG A 602 -23.51 -10.34 -2.26
C ARG A 602 -24.67 -9.34 -2.31
N SER A 603 -24.68 -8.42 -3.28
CA SER A 603 -25.78 -7.47 -3.48
C SER A 603 -27.04 -8.16 -4.03
N LEU A 604 -26.89 -9.14 -4.93
CA LEU A 604 -27.99 -9.94 -5.45
C LEU A 604 -28.68 -10.70 -4.30
N GLY A 605 -27.88 -11.31 -3.42
CA GLY A 605 -28.37 -11.92 -2.17
C GLY A 605 -29.12 -10.94 -1.27
N ARG A 606 -28.55 -9.75 -0.99
CA ARG A 606 -29.21 -8.72 -0.15
C ARG A 606 -30.53 -8.20 -0.74
N THR A 607 -30.65 -8.15 -2.06
CA THR A 607 -31.83 -7.63 -2.76
C THR A 607 -32.88 -8.70 -3.07
N GLY A 608 -32.59 -9.98 -2.81
CA GLY A 608 -33.44 -11.10 -3.24
C GLY A 608 -33.46 -11.31 -4.75
N THR A 609 -32.50 -10.76 -5.48
CA THR A 609 -32.41 -10.85 -6.95
C THR A 609 -31.84 -12.19 -7.34
N ALA A 610 -32.51 -12.90 -8.27
CA ALA A 610 -32.05 -14.19 -8.76
C ALA A 610 -30.69 -14.07 -9.47
N ILE A 611 -29.75 -14.99 -9.16
CA ILE A 611 -28.42 -15.02 -9.78
C ILE A 611 -28.56 -15.37 -11.28
N PRO A 612 -28.10 -14.51 -12.21
CA PRO A 612 -28.13 -14.77 -13.65
C PRO A 612 -27.38 -16.05 -14.03
N GLN A 613 -27.79 -16.73 -15.11
CA GLN A 613 -27.16 -18.01 -15.47
C GLN A 613 -25.66 -17.85 -15.77
N ALA A 614 -25.27 -16.83 -16.52
CA ALA A 614 -23.86 -16.52 -16.78
C ALA A 614 -23.03 -16.33 -15.48
N CYS A 615 -23.65 -15.87 -14.39
CA CYS A 615 -22.98 -15.78 -13.09
C CYS A 615 -22.81 -17.14 -12.40
N LYS A 616 -23.77 -18.07 -12.55
CA LYS A 616 -23.60 -19.46 -12.09
C LYS A 616 -22.50 -20.16 -12.89
N ASP A 617 -22.49 -20.01 -14.22
CA ASP A 617 -21.47 -20.57 -15.11
C ASP A 617 -20.05 -20.06 -14.75
N CYS A 618 -19.95 -18.80 -14.33
CA CYS A 618 -18.73 -18.22 -13.77
C CYS A 618 -18.35 -18.78 -12.40
N PHE A 619 -19.33 -19.01 -11.51
CA PHE A 619 -19.05 -19.60 -10.19
C PHE A 619 -18.66 -21.08 -10.30
N GLU A 620 -19.30 -21.88 -11.16
CA GLU A 620 -18.90 -23.26 -11.46
C GLU A 620 -17.47 -23.36 -12.00
N ARG A 621 -16.98 -22.32 -12.68
CA ARG A 621 -15.63 -22.26 -13.27
C ARG A 621 -14.54 -21.79 -12.30
N TYR A 622 -14.84 -20.75 -11.53
CA TYR A 622 -13.84 -20.03 -10.73
C TYR A 622 -13.89 -20.33 -9.24
N CYS A 623 -15.02 -20.77 -8.69
CA CYS A 623 -15.13 -21.00 -7.25
C CYS A 623 -14.46 -22.31 -6.84
N TRP A 624 -13.59 -22.25 -5.84
CA TRP A 624 -13.12 -23.46 -5.18
C TRP A 624 -14.31 -24.11 -4.43
N ASN A 625 -14.53 -25.40 -4.71
CA ASN A 625 -15.75 -26.14 -4.36
C ASN A 625 -15.59 -27.07 -3.15
N GLY A 626 -14.49 -26.96 -2.40
CA GLY A 626 -14.17 -27.86 -1.29
C GLY A 626 -13.37 -29.11 -1.66
N THR A 627 -12.99 -29.31 -2.93
CA THR A 627 -12.11 -30.42 -3.34
C THR A 627 -10.73 -30.27 -2.68
N LEU A 628 -10.19 -31.38 -2.15
CA LEU A 628 -8.84 -31.47 -1.56
C LEU A 628 -7.96 -32.42 -2.36
N ASP A 629 -6.65 -32.14 -2.36
CA ASP A 629 -5.59 -32.91 -2.99
C ASP A 629 -4.28 -32.60 -2.25
N ASP A 630 -4.18 -33.06 -1.00
CA ASP A 630 -3.17 -32.68 0.00
C ASP A 630 -1.80 -33.37 -0.18
N VAL A 631 -1.65 -34.16 -1.25
CA VAL A 631 -0.45 -34.93 -1.56
C VAL A 631 0.67 -34.02 -2.07
N ASP A 632 1.87 -34.10 -1.47
CA ASP A 632 3.07 -33.47 -2.03
C ASP A 632 3.43 -34.14 -3.38
N LYS A 633 3.41 -33.34 -4.47
CA LYS A 633 3.79 -33.76 -5.82
C LYS A 633 5.12 -33.19 -6.27
N GLY A 634 5.89 -32.62 -5.35
CA GLY A 634 7.19 -32.03 -5.58
C GLY A 634 7.15 -30.58 -6.10
N PRO A 635 8.28 -30.08 -6.62
CA PRO A 635 8.49 -28.65 -6.88
C PRO A 635 7.54 -28.06 -7.93
N TYR A 636 6.82 -26.99 -7.56
CA TYR A 636 5.95 -26.25 -8.46
C TYR A 636 6.76 -25.48 -9.52
N ARG A 637 6.54 -25.78 -10.80
CA ARG A 637 7.25 -25.19 -11.95
C ARG A 637 6.27 -24.84 -13.09
N PRO A 638 5.57 -23.69 -12.99
CA PRO A 638 4.60 -23.28 -14.02
C PRO A 638 5.28 -22.82 -15.32
N THR A 639 4.56 -22.94 -16.43
CA THR A 639 4.95 -22.46 -17.76
C THR A 639 4.16 -21.22 -18.16
N PHE A 640 4.69 -20.43 -19.11
CA PHE A 640 3.98 -19.28 -19.69
C PHE A 640 2.58 -19.65 -20.21
N LYS A 641 1.61 -18.78 -19.92
CA LYS A 641 0.21 -18.92 -20.38
C LYS A 641 -0.01 -18.33 -21.76
N ILE A 642 0.62 -17.20 -22.03
CA ILE A 642 0.54 -16.48 -23.30
C ILE A 642 1.87 -16.71 -24.00
N ALA A 643 1.84 -17.22 -25.23
CA ALA A 643 3.05 -17.45 -26.01
C ALA A 643 3.70 -16.09 -26.34
N ASN A 644 4.89 -15.82 -25.78
CA ASN A 644 5.62 -14.61 -26.10
C ASN A 644 5.99 -14.59 -27.58
N GLY A 645 5.61 -13.52 -28.29
CA GLY A 645 5.97 -13.29 -29.71
C GLY A 645 7.48 -13.13 -29.94
N THR A 646 8.26 -13.09 -28.87
CA THR A 646 9.72 -13.00 -28.82
C THR A 646 10.41 -14.31 -28.40
N THR A 647 9.67 -15.44 -28.29
CA THR A 647 10.23 -16.73 -27.84
C THR A 647 11.07 -17.42 -28.93
N THR A 648 12.22 -16.86 -29.26
CA THR A 648 13.30 -17.60 -29.95
C THR A 648 13.82 -18.66 -28.98
N THR A 649 13.62 -19.94 -29.29
CA THR A 649 13.99 -21.07 -28.42
C THR A 649 15.51 -21.16 -28.22
N SER A 650 15.99 -20.56 -27.14
CA SER A 650 17.36 -20.66 -26.67
C SER A 650 17.48 -21.80 -25.65
N THR A 651 17.53 -23.04 -26.15
CA THR A 651 17.96 -24.21 -25.37
C THR A 651 19.47 -24.16 -25.11
N THR A 652 19.91 -23.19 -24.31
CA THR A 652 21.28 -23.12 -23.78
C THR A 652 21.40 -23.92 -22.50
N THR A 653 21.79 -25.18 -22.63
CA THR A 653 22.29 -26.02 -21.52
C THR A 653 23.66 -25.51 -21.05
N THR A 654 23.68 -24.44 -20.26
CA THR A 654 24.90 -23.92 -19.62
C THR A 654 25.06 -24.48 -18.21
N GLY A 655 25.67 -25.67 -18.12
CA GLY A 655 26.14 -26.21 -16.84
C GLY A 655 27.35 -25.41 -16.35
N ALA A 656 27.12 -24.48 -15.42
CA ALA A 656 28.16 -23.69 -14.77
C ALA A 656 28.02 -23.79 -13.25
N ALA A 657 28.76 -24.74 -12.65
CA ALA A 657 28.78 -24.92 -11.20
C ALA A 657 29.67 -23.87 -10.52
N SER A 658 29.13 -22.67 -10.29
CA SER A 658 29.73 -21.70 -9.38
C SER A 658 29.68 -22.24 -7.94
N ARG A 659 30.86 -22.43 -7.33
CA ARG A 659 30.96 -22.74 -5.90
C ARG A 659 30.78 -21.45 -5.10
N SER A 660 29.56 -21.21 -4.65
CA SER A 660 29.30 -20.21 -3.60
C SER A 660 30.08 -20.58 -2.32
N PRO A 661 30.73 -19.63 -1.64
CA PRO A 661 31.08 -19.79 -0.23
C PRO A 661 29.82 -20.03 0.59
N ALA A 662 29.93 -20.74 1.71
CA ALA A 662 28.77 -21.08 2.53
C ALA A 662 28.22 -19.86 3.29
N GLY A 663 27.22 -19.19 2.71
CA GLY A 663 26.29 -18.36 3.48
C GLY A 663 25.42 -19.25 4.38
N LEU A 664 25.23 -18.85 5.64
CA LEU A 664 24.35 -19.58 6.55
C LEU A 664 22.89 -19.32 6.15
N PHE A 665 22.24 -20.34 5.59
CA PHE A 665 20.79 -20.33 5.38
C PHE A 665 20.08 -20.50 6.73
N TRP A 666 19.48 -19.43 7.23
CA TRP A 666 18.48 -19.52 8.29
C TRP A 666 17.18 -20.07 7.72
N ALA A 667 17.08 -21.40 7.67
CA ALA A 667 15.80 -22.06 7.47
C ALA A 667 14.96 -21.89 8.76
N VAL A 668 13.95 -21.02 8.72
CA VAL A 668 12.92 -20.95 9.76
C VAL A 668 12.11 -22.24 9.70
N ALA A 669 12.54 -23.23 10.46
CA ALA A 669 11.94 -24.56 10.47
C ALA A 669 10.58 -24.52 11.18
N ILE A 670 9.49 -24.46 10.40
CA ILE A 670 8.13 -24.56 10.90
C ILE A 670 7.91 -25.99 11.44
N ILE A 671 8.12 -26.17 12.75
CA ILE A 671 7.78 -27.42 13.44
C ILE A 671 6.27 -27.41 13.71
N ALA A 672 5.52 -28.12 12.86
CA ALA A 672 4.10 -28.35 13.07
C ALA A 672 3.87 -29.25 14.30
N GLY A 673 3.56 -28.63 15.45
CA GLY A 673 3.23 -29.33 16.69
C GLY A 673 1.87 -30.03 16.62
N LEU A 674 1.87 -31.34 16.41
CA LEU A 674 0.67 -32.17 16.26
C LEU A 674 0.66 -33.33 17.27
N TRP A 675 -0.47 -33.52 17.97
CA TRP A 675 -0.76 -34.56 18.98
C TRP A 675 0.00 -34.43 20.33
N ILE A 676 -0.45 -34.96 21.47
CA ILE A 676 -1.55 -35.91 21.81
C ILE A 676 -2.46 -35.32 22.91
N LEU A 677 -3.72 -35.75 22.97
CA LEU A 677 -4.70 -35.46 24.04
C LEU A 677 -4.68 -36.48 25.21
N ALA A 678 -4.91 -35.96 26.42
CA ALA A 678 -5.46 -36.65 27.61
C ALA A 678 -4.59 -37.69 28.35
N PRO A 679 -4.90 -38.00 29.64
CA PRO A 679 -5.89 -37.36 30.52
C PRO A 679 -5.31 -36.29 31.47
#